data_AF-A0A523W8S4-F1
#
_entry.id   AF-A0A523W8S4-F1
#
_cell.length_a   1.000
_cell.length_b   1.000
_cell.length_c   1.000
_cell.angle_alpha   90.00
_cell.angle_beta   90.00
_cell.angle_gamma   90.00
#
_symmetry.space_group_name_H-M   'P 1'
#
loop_
_entity.id
_entity.type
_entity.pdbx_description
1 polymer ?
#
loop_
_entity_poly.entity_id
_entity_poly.type
_entity_poly.pdbx_seq_one_letter_code
_entity_poly.pdbx_strand_id
1 'polypeptide(L)'
;MRAPNKLTMIVAMMYSFLIGITLISIPNVNWKKTIAVAMALMALFGISIAPMATGYLYNIFTPVCVPYEYYEANEFISDTEEYKALWLPLSYSGTVSWAPGKIVGPIDIRSSSIPTIGSIYPNSKKYLEYVTQILLENKSKKISSFISILNIKYILFHDDTSAHYNYSIYKLIEEQDGIRLLKKDNSIYIFENLNFSEHVNIPWRNILLTGGLNRFASLTAIDSFNPIDSCLIFLDQIPLEKNDRAHILTSSVLIGGTNSLDVSISLSEEILLIAPFDATNHAKPSEFWSKASPTISSEMWYDYLKKKNIENWDFDYGKGFVYFDQSTERPISMSIPVTIERTDDYIFLARYLENRAGGEIEICFDNRKYNISTKSTIDKFLWRQIDTILLEEGTYEVNLTSIEGFNAVNLFSLIPKNEFEKSQRLISEIFQKKRFICLLEDSDFYYKNATISREHDKKPSNGEILTLNENSTVWQNISIMKSDNYNFAVRFQGALEVKIDEMVFLINSNNLDWNYLNPTFIDKGVHKIEITTPTSAELDMALLYSLQDLDEKIDDIFTATQYPAEILSCTKLDPTKLWVKVNATQPFTLVFAEAYDPLWVANIDDETFSSVPIYSIVNGFQINKTGTLEILLEYEPQRWFYHGATISAGAFLACIAYSVWPCVRKRWKIVEFIKKRVKILFPFLA
;
A
#
# COMPACT_ATOMS: atom_id res chain seq x y z
N MET A 1 6.25 8.54 14.41
CA MET A 1 6.21 8.20 15.85
C MET A 1 6.18 9.47 16.71
N ARG A 2 5.02 9.86 17.27
CA ARG A 2 4.85 11.05 18.13
C ARG A 2 3.84 10.78 19.25
N ALA A 3 4.12 9.81 20.11
CA ALA A 3 3.38 9.65 21.36
C ALA A 3 4.25 10.18 22.50
N PRO A 4 4.12 11.47 22.89
CA PRO A 4 4.95 12.07 23.96
C PRO A 4 4.89 11.28 25.27
N ASN A 5 3.80 10.52 25.44
CA ASN A 5 3.50 9.73 26.63
C ASN A 5 4.40 8.48 26.80
N LYS A 6 5.13 8.04 25.76
CA LYS A 6 6.02 6.86 25.85
C LYS A 6 7.23 7.10 26.75
N LEU A 7 7.70 8.33 26.82
CA LEU A 7 8.82 8.71 27.69
C LEU A 7 8.36 8.91 29.14
N THR A 8 7.06 9.03 29.42
CA THR A 8 6.57 9.29 30.78
C THR A 8 6.97 8.19 31.76
N MET A 9 7.00 6.93 31.32
CA MET A 9 7.45 5.81 32.16
C MET A 9 8.96 5.83 32.40
N ILE A 10 9.76 6.18 31.37
CA ILE A 10 11.22 6.35 31.48
C ILE A 10 11.55 7.54 32.39
N VAL A 11 10.82 8.65 32.25
CA VAL A 11 10.95 9.85 33.09
C VAL A 11 10.61 9.52 34.54
N ALA A 12 9.53 8.77 34.81
CA ALA A 12 9.19 8.32 36.16
C ALA A 12 10.27 7.40 36.75
N MET A 13 10.85 6.50 35.94
CA MET A 13 11.95 5.63 36.35
C MET A 13 13.24 6.41 36.62
N MET A 14 13.57 7.39 35.76
CA MET A 14 14.71 8.30 35.93
C MET A 14 14.55 9.15 37.19
N TYR A 15 13.37 9.71 37.47
CA TYR A 15 13.12 10.44 38.70
C TYR A 15 13.23 9.54 39.93
N SER A 16 12.71 8.31 39.88
CA SER A 16 12.84 7.34 40.98
C SER A 16 14.31 7.02 41.27
N PHE A 17 15.11 6.84 40.22
CA PHE A 17 16.55 6.58 40.33
C PHE A 17 17.33 7.80 40.84
N LEU A 18 17.04 9.00 40.31
CA LEU A 18 17.65 10.25 40.73
C LEU A 18 17.32 10.59 42.19
N ILE A 19 16.05 10.42 42.60
CA ILE A 19 15.64 10.59 44.01
C ILE A 19 16.42 9.62 44.90
N GLY A 20 16.59 8.35 44.48
CA GLY A 20 17.40 7.38 45.20
C GLY A 20 18.86 7.81 45.35
N ILE A 21 19.49 8.29 44.27
CA ILE A 21 20.86 8.82 44.30
C ILE A 21 20.95 10.07 45.18
N THR A 22 20.01 11.02 45.06
CA THR A 22 19.99 12.24 45.87
C THR A 22 19.87 11.90 47.35
N LEU A 23 19.01 10.95 47.73
CA LEU A 23 18.88 10.49 49.12
C LEU A 23 20.16 9.84 49.66
N ILE A 24 20.86 9.04 48.83
CA ILE A 24 22.14 8.41 49.19
C ILE A 24 23.28 9.45 49.29
N SER A 25 23.20 10.52 48.51
CA SER A 25 24.23 11.56 48.39
C SER A 25 24.18 12.64 49.48
N ILE A 26 23.30 12.50 50.48
CA ILE A 26 23.20 13.42 51.63
C ILE A 26 23.90 12.79 52.86
N PRO A 27 25.24 12.82 52.98
CA PRO A 27 25.88 12.57 54.25
C PRO A 27 25.85 13.84 55.13
N ASN A 28 25.62 13.69 56.43
CA ASN A 28 25.75 14.73 57.47
C ASN A 28 24.66 15.82 57.59
N VAL A 29 23.44 15.60 57.08
CA VAL A 29 22.30 16.50 57.38
C VAL A 29 21.49 15.96 58.56
N ASN A 30 21.16 16.83 59.51
CA ASN A 30 20.29 16.54 60.65
C ASN A 30 19.03 15.81 60.18
N TRP A 31 18.77 14.61 60.72
CA TRP A 31 17.66 13.74 60.31
C TRP A 31 16.29 14.46 60.26
N LYS A 32 16.08 15.46 61.13
CA LYS A 32 14.88 16.30 61.10
C LYS A 32 14.77 17.16 59.84
N LYS A 33 15.89 17.72 59.35
CA LYS A 33 15.96 18.49 58.10
C LYS A 33 15.79 17.57 56.89
N THR A 34 16.37 16.37 56.92
CA THR A 34 16.18 15.37 55.86
C THR A 34 14.73 14.94 55.74
N ILE A 35 14.06 14.65 56.87
CA ILE A 35 12.62 14.36 56.88
C ILE A 35 11.81 15.55 56.39
N ALA A 36 12.14 16.78 56.81
CA ALA A 36 11.43 17.98 56.34
C ALA A 36 11.57 18.17 54.82
N VAL A 37 12.77 17.98 54.25
CA VAL A 37 13.01 18.05 52.81
C VAL A 37 12.30 16.91 52.08
N ALA A 38 12.34 15.69 52.60
CA ALA A 38 11.63 14.55 52.01
C ALA A 38 10.11 14.74 52.02
N MET A 39 9.54 15.28 53.12
CA MET A 39 8.12 15.63 53.20
C MET A 39 7.77 16.79 52.26
N ALA A 40 8.64 17.80 52.13
CA ALA A 40 8.43 18.89 51.18
C ALA A 40 8.48 18.39 49.73
N LEU A 41 9.42 17.50 49.39
CA LEU A 41 9.50 16.86 48.07
C LEU A 41 8.29 15.97 47.81
N MET A 42 7.84 15.16 48.78
CA MET A 42 6.61 14.37 48.66
C MET A 42 5.37 15.26 48.52
N ALA A 43 5.30 16.39 49.22
CA ALA A 43 4.20 17.34 49.09
C ALA A 43 4.22 18.02 47.71
N LEU A 44 5.37 18.47 47.23
CA LEU A 44 5.54 19.04 45.89
C LEU A 44 5.21 18.02 44.79
N PHE A 45 5.65 16.77 44.95
CA PHE A 45 5.31 15.67 44.07
C PHE A 45 3.80 15.39 44.08
N GLY A 46 3.20 15.31 45.26
CA GLY A 46 1.75 15.15 45.45
C GLY A 46 0.95 16.30 44.80
N ILE A 47 1.38 17.55 44.97
CA ILE A 47 0.77 18.73 44.34
C ILE A 47 0.93 18.67 42.81
N SER A 48 2.09 18.24 42.31
CA SER A 48 2.33 18.13 40.86
C SER A 48 1.51 17.01 40.20
N ILE A 49 1.24 15.93 40.93
CA ILE A 49 0.50 14.76 40.43
C ILE A 49 -0.99 14.89 40.67
N ALA A 50 -1.44 15.62 41.70
CA ALA A 50 -2.86 15.72 42.02
C ALA A 50 -3.72 16.11 40.80
N PRO A 51 -3.37 17.12 39.96
CA PRO A 51 -4.11 17.42 38.73
C PRO A 51 -4.07 16.29 37.69
N MET A 52 -2.95 15.58 37.58
CA MET A 52 -2.81 14.42 36.68
C MET A 52 -3.64 13.24 37.17
N ALA A 53 -3.71 13.02 38.47
CA ALA A 53 -4.50 11.96 39.08
C ALA A 53 -5.99 12.25 38.96
N THR A 54 -6.47 13.41 39.45
CA THR A 54 -7.89 13.78 39.43
C THR A 54 -8.43 14.08 38.03
N GLY A 55 -7.59 14.59 37.14
CA GLY A 55 -7.95 14.86 35.75
C GLY A 55 -7.84 13.62 34.86
N TYR A 56 -6.62 13.08 34.69
CA TYR A 56 -6.33 12.03 33.71
C TYR A 56 -6.59 10.61 34.24
N LEU A 57 -6.02 10.24 35.38
CA LEU A 57 -6.11 8.86 35.88
C LEU A 57 -7.54 8.48 36.29
N TYR A 58 -8.25 9.38 36.98
CA TYR A 58 -9.60 9.10 37.47
C TYR A 58 -10.73 9.36 36.48
N ASN A 59 -10.50 10.07 35.36
CA ASN A 59 -11.54 10.24 34.32
C ASN A 59 -11.23 9.46 33.05
N ILE A 60 -10.02 9.57 32.50
CA ILE A 60 -9.67 8.99 31.19
C ILE A 60 -9.30 7.51 31.33
N PHE A 61 -8.51 7.15 32.34
CA PHE A 61 -8.01 5.78 32.54
C PHE A 61 -8.88 4.92 33.47
N THR A 62 -10.11 5.34 33.78
CA THR A 62 -11.05 4.44 34.45
C THR A 62 -11.37 3.26 33.53
N PRO A 63 -11.29 2.00 34.01
CA PRO A 63 -11.67 0.86 33.21
C PRO A 63 -13.13 0.96 32.73
N VAL A 64 -13.38 0.44 31.53
CA VAL A 64 -14.73 0.26 30.98
C VAL A 64 -14.88 -1.21 30.62
N CYS A 65 -16.05 -1.78 30.87
CA CYS A 65 -16.34 -3.15 30.45
C CYS A 65 -16.60 -3.18 28.95
N VAL A 66 -15.91 -4.06 28.24
CA VAL A 66 -16.23 -4.39 26.84
C VAL A 66 -17.57 -5.13 26.81
N PRO A 67 -18.49 -4.80 25.90
CA PRO A 67 -19.77 -5.50 25.76
C PRO A 67 -19.59 -7.01 25.55
N TYR A 68 -20.56 -7.81 26.02
CA TYR A 68 -20.47 -9.27 26.01
C TYR A 68 -20.48 -9.84 24.58
N GLU A 69 -21.14 -9.14 23.66
CA GLU A 69 -21.29 -9.47 22.25
C GLU A 69 -19.94 -9.64 21.54
N TYR A 70 -18.91 -8.88 21.95
CA TYR A 70 -17.55 -9.05 21.42
C TYR A 70 -16.97 -10.43 21.78
N TYR A 71 -17.26 -10.94 22.98
CA TYR A 71 -16.80 -12.26 23.39
C TYR A 71 -17.55 -13.36 22.66
N GLU A 72 -18.88 -13.23 22.51
CA GLU A 72 -19.69 -14.18 21.76
C GLU A 72 -19.31 -14.24 20.27
N ALA A 73 -19.00 -13.09 19.66
CA ALA A 73 -18.51 -13.03 18.29
C ALA A 73 -17.16 -13.75 18.14
N ASN A 74 -16.28 -13.63 19.13
CA ASN A 74 -15.00 -14.32 19.15
C ASN A 74 -15.12 -15.83 19.38
N GLU A 75 -16.02 -16.25 20.26
CA GLU A 75 -16.35 -17.66 20.47
C GLU A 75 -16.97 -18.27 19.20
N PHE A 76 -17.80 -17.51 18.47
CA PHE A 76 -18.40 -17.99 17.23
C PHE A 76 -17.38 -18.30 16.12
N ILE A 77 -16.29 -17.53 16.02
CA ILE A 77 -15.27 -17.69 14.97
C ILE A 77 -14.05 -18.51 15.42
N SER A 78 -13.98 -18.96 16.69
CA SER A 78 -12.78 -19.60 17.24
C SER A 78 -12.46 -20.99 16.68
N ASP A 79 -13.41 -21.63 16.00
CA ASP A 79 -13.29 -23.02 15.56
C ASP A 79 -12.32 -23.23 14.38
N THR A 80 -11.72 -22.16 13.83
CA THR A 80 -10.87 -22.25 12.63
C THR A 80 -9.59 -21.43 12.75
N GLU A 81 -8.44 -22.07 13.01
CA GLU A 81 -7.12 -21.39 12.99
C GLU A 81 -6.58 -21.13 11.57
N GLU A 82 -7.21 -21.68 10.53
CA GLU A 82 -6.73 -21.64 9.14
C GLU A 82 -7.17 -20.40 8.34
N TYR A 83 -8.05 -19.56 8.93
CA TYR A 83 -8.63 -18.41 8.25
C TYR A 83 -8.53 -17.14 9.08
N LYS A 84 -8.73 -16.00 8.42
CA LYS A 84 -8.70 -14.67 9.02
C LYS A 84 -10.06 -14.03 9.11
N ALA A 85 -10.16 -13.07 10.02
CA ALA A 85 -11.28 -12.14 10.14
C ALA A 85 -10.91 -10.73 9.66
N LEU A 86 -11.90 -10.03 9.09
CA LEU A 86 -11.88 -8.59 8.86
C LEU A 86 -12.88 -7.92 9.80
N TRP A 87 -12.38 -7.06 10.68
CA TRP A 87 -13.23 -6.23 11.53
C TRP A 87 -13.52 -4.89 10.85
N LEU A 88 -14.79 -4.50 10.84
CA LEU A 88 -15.29 -3.24 10.31
C LEU A 88 -16.15 -2.51 11.36
N PRO A 89 -16.12 -1.16 11.41
CA PRO A 89 -15.27 -0.28 10.61
C PRO A 89 -13.77 -0.46 10.92
N LEU A 90 -12.89 -0.02 10.02
CA LEU A 90 -11.44 -0.14 10.21
C LEU A 90 -11.00 0.64 11.47
N SER A 91 -10.73 -0.09 12.56
CA SER A 91 -10.42 0.50 13.86
C SER A 91 -8.95 0.90 13.98
N TYR A 92 -8.69 2.18 14.27
CA TYR A 92 -7.37 2.69 14.70
C TYR A 92 -7.38 3.09 16.17
N SER A 93 -8.35 3.95 16.49
CA SER A 93 -8.68 4.42 17.82
C SER A 93 -9.91 5.31 17.67
N GLY A 94 -11.01 5.03 18.36
CA GLY A 94 -12.28 5.70 18.09
C GLY A 94 -13.15 5.84 19.33
N THR A 95 -14.20 6.64 19.20
CA THR A 95 -15.24 6.79 20.21
C THR A 95 -16.34 5.77 19.95
N VAL A 96 -16.56 4.90 20.94
CA VAL A 96 -17.60 3.87 20.95
C VAL A 96 -18.68 4.24 21.96
N SER A 97 -19.92 3.80 21.71
CA SER A 97 -21.10 4.15 22.50
C SER A 97 -21.00 3.69 23.96
N TRP A 98 -20.36 2.55 24.22
CA TRP A 98 -20.19 1.96 25.55
C TRP A 98 -19.00 2.54 26.35
N ALA A 99 -18.15 3.38 25.73
CA ALA A 99 -17.05 4.08 26.39
C ALA A 99 -17.12 5.60 26.12
N PRO A 100 -18.17 6.29 26.56
CA PRO A 100 -18.39 7.70 26.25
C PRO A 100 -17.24 8.58 26.77
N GLY A 101 -16.80 9.51 25.92
CA GLY A 101 -15.71 10.44 26.24
C GLY A 101 -14.32 9.80 26.25
N LYS A 102 -14.19 8.53 25.86
CA LYS A 102 -12.92 7.80 25.79
C LYS A 102 -12.59 7.41 24.36
N ILE A 103 -11.30 7.39 24.07
CA ILE A 103 -10.75 6.84 22.84
C ILE A 103 -10.41 5.38 23.13
N VAL A 104 -11.12 4.46 22.50
CA VAL A 104 -10.87 3.02 22.60
C VAL A 104 -9.92 2.65 21.46
N GLY A 105 -8.85 1.94 21.79
CA GLY A 105 -7.94 1.38 20.77
C GLY A 105 -8.62 0.30 19.94
N PRO A 106 -7.90 -0.34 19.00
CA PRO A 106 -8.48 -1.35 18.11
C PRO A 106 -8.63 -2.68 18.87
N ILE A 107 -9.59 -2.74 19.78
CA ILE A 107 -9.80 -3.88 20.66
C ILE A 107 -10.38 -5.06 19.88
N ASP A 108 -11.29 -4.80 18.96
CA ASP A 108 -11.80 -5.71 17.93
C ASP A 108 -10.68 -6.56 17.28
N ILE A 109 -9.65 -5.89 16.77
CA ILE A 109 -8.49 -6.54 16.13
C ILE A 109 -7.65 -7.30 17.17
N ARG A 110 -7.40 -6.70 18.34
CA ARG A 110 -6.48 -7.26 19.35
C ARG A 110 -7.05 -8.40 20.17
N SER A 111 -8.38 -8.46 20.32
CA SER A 111 -9.09 -9.51 21.05
C SER A 111 -9.67 -10.57 20.14
N SER A 112 -9.43 -10.47 18.82
CA SER A 112 -9.89 -11.45 17.84
C SER A 112 -9.35 -12.85 18.18
N SER A 113 -10.22 -13.86 18.20
CA SER A 113 -9.85 -15.25 18.47
C SER A 113 -9.08 -15.90 17.32
N ILE A 114 -9.31 -15.43 16.08
CA ILE A 114 -8.56 -15.79 14.88
C ILE A 114 -7.73 -14.62 14.37
N PRO A 115 -6.67 -14.85 13.58
CA PRO A 115 -5.85 -13.77 13.04
C PRO A 115 -6.67 -12.78 12.21
N THR A 116 -6.24 -11.52 12.18
CA THR A 116 -6.93 -10.44 11.47
C THR A 116 -5.97 -9.68 10.59
N ILE A 117 -6.41 -9.27 9.41
CA ILE A 117 -5.69 -8.25 8.63
C ILE A 117 -6.21 -6.89 9.06
N GLY A 118 -5.41 -6.18 9.86
CA GLY A 118 -5.72 -4.84 10.34
C GLY A 118 -5.05 -3.74 9.52
N SER A 119 -5.55 -2.52 9.65
CA SER A 119 -5.00 -1.30 9.03
C SER A 119 -3.78 -0.71 9.77
N ILE A 120 -3.03 -1.55 10.50
CA ILE A 120 -1.91 -1.08 11.36
C ILE A 120 -0.65 -0.79 10.54
N TYR A 121 -0.43 -1.55 9.46
CA TYR A 121 0.74 -1.42 8.59
C TYR A 121 0.43 -0.57 7.36
N PRO A 122 1.37 0.23 6.84
CA PRO A 122 1.13 1.15 5.72
C PRO A 122 0.45 0.50 4.49
N ASN A 123 0.91 -0.68 4.08
CA ASN A 123 0.37 -1.37 2.90
C ASN A 123 -1.04 -1.93 3.12
N SER A 124 -1.26 -2.60 4.26
CA SER A 124 -2.58 -3.12 4.61
C SER A 124 -3.58 -1.99 4.86
N LYS A 125 -3.13 -0.90 5.49
CA LYS A 125 -3.88 0.35 5.66
C LYS A 125 -4.38 0.89 4.33
N LYS A 126 -3.47 1.19 3.39
CA LYS A 126 -3.81 1.73 2.07
C LYS A 126 -4.85 0.85 1.37
N TYR A 127 -4.60 -0.47 1.32
CA TYR A 127 -5.47 -1.40 0.62
C TYR A 127 -6.85 -1.52 1.26
N LEU A 128 -6.93 -1.66 2.59
CA LEU A 128 -8.21 -1.77 3.28
C LEU A 128 -9.02 -0.47 3.18
N GLU A 129 -8.37 0.69 3.16
CA GLU A 129 -9.01 1.97 2.88
C GLU A 129 -9.59 2.02 1.46
N TYR A 130 -8.85 1.53 0.47
CA TYR A 130 -9.34 1.38 -0.90
C TYR A 130 -10.59 0.49 -0.95
N VAL A 131 -10.52 -0.72 -0.39
CA VAL A 131 -11.66 -1.65 -0.36
C VAL A 131 -12.86 -1.05 0.39
N THR A 132 -12.61 -0.35 1.49
CA THR A 132 -13.66 0.34 2.25
C THR A 132 -14.28 1.47 1.43
N GLN A 133 -13.51 2.24 0.66
CA GLN A 133 -14.04 3.26 -0.24
C GLN A 133 -14.93 2.63 -1.33
N ILE A 134 -14.47 1.54 -1.98
CA ILE A 134 -15.27 0.82 -2.99
C ILE A 134 -16.62 0.38 -2.42
N LEU A 135 -16.64 -0.14 -1.18
CA LEU A 135 -17.86 -0.53 -0.49
C LEU A 135 -18.75 0.67 -0.16
N LEU A 136 -18.20 1.71 0.49
CA LEU A 136 -18.96 2.88 0.94
C LEU A 136 -19.53 3.71 -0.21
N GLU A 137 -18.82 3.77 -1.33
CA GLU A 137 -19.27 4.46 -2.55
C GLU A 137 -20.06 3.53 -3.48
N ASN A 138 -20.30 2.27 -3.06
CA ASN A 138 -21.05 1.26 -3.80
C ASN A 138 -20.57 1.13 -5.26
N LYS A 139 -19.26 1.15 -5.45
CA LYS A 139 -18.60 1.10 -6.77
C LYS A 139 -18.55 -0.29 -7.36
N SER A 140 -18.59 -1.31 -6.51
CA SER A 140 -18.63 -2.71 -6.92
C SER A 140 -19.57 -3.49 -6.00
N LYS A 141 -20.23 -4.49 -6.56
CA LYS A 141 -20.96 -5.53 -5.81
C LYS A 141 -20.11 -6.76 -5.52
N LYS A 142 -18.82 -6.77 -5.91
CA LYS A 142 -17.91 -7.91 -5.79
C LYS A 142 -16.87 -7.72 -4.68
N ILE A 143 -17.22 -7.09 -3.54
CA ILE A 143 -16.28 -6.89 -2.41
C ILE A 143 -15.63 -8.19 -1.94
N SER A 144 -16.37 -9.31 -2.00
CA SER A 144 -15.84 -10.67 -1.78
C SER A 144 -14.55 -10.94 -2.58
N SER A 145 -14.47 -10.50 -3.84
CA SER A 145 -13.29 -10.67 -4.69
C SER A 145 -12.08 -9.87 -4.18
N PHE A 146 -12.29 -8.67 -3.64
CA PHE A 146 -11.19 -7.83 -3.13
C PHE A 146 -10.56 -8.39 -1.85
N ILE A 147 -11.35 -9.06 -1.02
CA ILE A 147 -10.85 -9.65 0.23
C ILE A 147 -10.49 -11.14 0.07
N SER A 148 -10.79 -11.75 -1.08
CA SER A 148 -10.56 -13.18 -1.34
C SER A 148 -9.10 -13.59 -1.19
N ILE A 149 -8.16 -12.76 -1.68
CA ILE A 149 -6.71 -13.00 -1.65
C ILE A 149 -6.08 -12.92 -0.24
N LEU A 150 -6.87 -12.53 0.76
CA LEU A 150 -6.41 -12.23 2.11
C LEU A 150 -6.64 -13.38 3.08
N ASN A 151 -7.10 -14.54 2.60
CA ASN A 151 -7.50 -15.67 3.43
C ASN A 151 -8.59 -15.27 4.47
N ILE A 152 -9.44 -14.29 4.12
CA ILE A 152 -10.51 -13.77 4.99
C ILE A 152 -11.80 -14.55 4.73
N LYS A 153 -12.21 -15.31 5.73
CA LYS A 153 -13.49 -16.04 5.72
C LYS A 153 -14.61 -15.28 6.42
N TYR A 154 -14.30 -14.53 7.48
CA TYR A 154 -15.30 -13.82 8.27
C TYR A 154 -15.13 -12.31 8.19
N ILE A 155 -16.24 -11.59 7.98
CA ILE A 155 -16.32 -10.14 8.14
C ILE A 155 -17.18 -9.88 9.38
N LEU A 156 -16.63 -9.16 10.34
CA LEU A 156 -17.32 -8.77 11.56
C LEU A 156 -17.55 -7.26 11.53
N PHE A 157 -18.80 -6.85 11.49
CA PHE A 157 -19.18 -5.44 11.52
C PHE A 157 -19.79 -5.08 12.87
N HIS A 158 -19.34 -3.99 13.48
CA HIS A 158 -19.94 -3.46 14.72
C HIS A 158 -20.46 -2.02 14.55
N ASP A 159 -21.71 -1.79 14.95
CA ASP A 159 -22.41 -0.50 14.75
C ASP A 159 -22.33 0.45 15.96
N ASP A 160 -21.57 0.06 16.99
CA ASP A 160 -21.43 0.79 18.25
C ASP A 160 -20.46 2.01 18.18
N THR A 161 -19.87 2.28 17.02
CA THR A 161 -19.00 3.45 16.83
C THR A 161 -19.80 4.73 16.57
N SER A 162 -19.31 5.86 17.10
CA SER A 162 -19.99 7.17 16.97
C SER A 162 -19.60 7.96 15.71
N ALA A 163 -18.79 7.38 14.82
CA ALA A 163 -18.39 8.01 13.57
C ALA A 163 -19.58 8.11 12.59
N HIS A 164 -19.60 9.16 11.77
CA HIS A 164 -20.67 9.61 10.85
C HIS A 164 -21.14 8.61 9.76
N TYR A 165 -20.82 7.32 9.85
CA TYR A 165 -20.98 6.36 8.76
C TYR A 165 -21.99 5.24 9.01
N ASN A 166 -22.68 5.23 10.16
CA ASN A 166 -22.95 3.94 10.79
C ASN A 166 -24.34 3.28 10.61
N TYR A 167 -25.30 3.84 9.87
CA TYR A 167 -26.61 3.17 9.71
C TYR A 167 -26.83 2.40 8.41
N SER A 168 -25.93 2.48 7.42
CA SER A 168 -26.09 1.84 6.11
C SER A 168 -24.98 0.84 5.71
N ILE A 169 -23.87 0.73 6.45
CA ILE A 169 -22.73 -0.13 6.03
C ILE A 169 -23.11 -1.61 6.04
N TYR A 170 -23.75 -2.12 7.10
CA TYR A 170 -24.11 -3.55 7.14
C TYR A 170 -25.02 -3.94 5.95
N LYS A 171 -25.92 -3.05 5.51
CA LYS A 171 -26.76 -3.28 4.33
C LYS A 171 -25.91 -3.33 3.06
N LEU A 172 -24.95 -2.41 2.93
CA LEU A 172 -24.02 -2.42 1.80
C LEU A 172 -23.21 -3.72 1.75
N ILE A 173 -22.81 -4.28 2.90
CA ILE A 173 -22.13 -5.59 3.00
C ILE A 173 -23.07 -6.72 2.63
N GLU A 174 -24.30 -6.72 3.15
CA GLU A 174 -25.32 -7.74 2.89
C GLU A 174 -25.73 -7.81 1.42
N GLU A 175 -25.69 -6.68 0.70
CA GLU A 175 -25.97 -6.60 -0.73
C GLU A 175 -24.80 -7.02 -1.64
N GLN A 176 -23.65 -7.44 -1.09
CA GLN A 176 -22.50 -7.86 -1.90
C GLN A 176 -22.65 -9.29 -2.42
N ASP A 177 -22.30 -9.48 -3.69
CA ASP A 177 -22.18 -10.80 -4.30
C ASP A 177 -21.06 -11.59 -3.60
N GLY A 178 -21.35 -12.83 -3.21
CA GLY A 178 -20.39 -13.70 -2.52
C GLY A 178 -20.24 -13.47 -1.00
N ILE A 179 -21.07 -12.62 -0.40
CA ILE A 179 -21.11 -12.43 1.07
C ILE A 179 -22.45 -12.93 1.63
N ARG A 180 -22.40 -13.63 2.78
CA ARG A 180 -23.58 -14.20 3.43
C ARG A 180 -23.64 -13.80 4.90
N LEU A 181 -24.74 -13.21 5.36
CA LEU A 181 -24.97 -12.96 6.79
C LEU A 181 -25.17 -14.29 7.54
N LEU A 182 -24.38 -14.53 8.59
CA LEU A 182 -24.48 -15.71 9.45
C LEU A 182 -25.19 -15.42 10.77
N LYS A 183 -24.84 -14.30 11.42
CA LYS A 183 -25.36 -13.94 12.73
C LYS A 183 -25.53 -12.42 12.84
N LYS A 184 -26.60 -12.01 13.50
CA LYS A 184 -26.83 -10.63 13.94
C LYS A 184 -27.11 -10.65 15.43
N ASP A 185 -26.27 -9.97 16.20
CA ASP A 185 -26.32 -9.98 17.65
C ASP A 185 -26.14 -8.57 18.20
N ASN A 186 -27.24 -7.94 18.62
CA ASN A 186 -27.31 -6.54 19.01
C ASN A 186 -26.56 -5.62 18.04
N SER A 187 -25.35 -5.21 18.41
CA SER A 187 -24.48 -4.29 17.68
C SER A 187 -23.45 -4.96 16.77
N ILE A 188 -23.33 -6.31 16.77
CA ILE A 188 -22.33 -7.05 15.97
C ILE A 188 -23.02 -7.93 14.92
N TYR A 189 -22.49 -7.89 13.71
CA TYR A 189 -22.96 -8.62 12.54
C TYR A 189 -21.80 -9.46 12.02
N ILE A 190 -22.03 -10.76 11.81
CA ILE A 190 -21.03 -11.70 11.32
C ILE A 190 -21.46 -12.17 9.94
N PHE A 191 -20.61 -11.91 8.96
CA PHE A 191 -20.78 -12.36 7.58
C PHE A 191 -19.71 -13.40 7.23
N GLU A 192 -20.06 -14.32 6.35
CA GLU A 192 -19.15 -15.24 5.69
C GLU A 192 -18.84 -14.73 4.29
N ASN A 193 -17.56 -14.66 3.97
CA ASN A 193 -17.07 -14.52 2.62
C ASN A 193 -17.06 -15.91 1.97
N LEU A 194 -17.77 -16.07 0.86
CA LEU A 194 -17.87 -17.36 0.15
C LEU A 194 -16.68 -17.61 -0.79
N ASN A 195 -15.89 -16.58 -1.09
CA ASN A 195 -14.72 -16.67 -1.95
C ASN A 195 -13.46 -16.23 -1.21
N PHE A 196 -12.66 -17.17 -0.73
CA PHE A 196 -11.41 -16.89 -0.02
C PHE A 196 -10.30 -17.86 -0.43
N SER A 197 -9.07 -17.38 -0.39
CA SER A 197 -7.88 -18.17 -0.66
C SER A 197 -7.47 -18.98 0.58
N GLU A 198 -6.71 -20.04 0.34
CA GLU A 198 -5.86 -20.64 1.37
C GLU A 198 -4.81 -19.64 1.88
N HIS A 199 -4.15 -19.96 3.01
CA HIS A 199 -3.09 -19.13 3.58
C HIS A 199 -1.89 -18.98 2.64
N VAL A 200 -1.63 -20.02 1.85
CA VAL A 200 -0.65 -20.05 0.76
C VAL A 200 -1.33 -20.58 -0.48
N ASN A 201 -1.18 -19.89 -1.61
CA ASN A 201 -1.71 -20.32 -2.90
C ASN A 201 -0.69 -20.11 -4.03
N ILE A 202 -0.89 -20.83 -5.14
CA ILE A 202 -0.10 -20.68 -6.36
C ILE A 202 -1.06 -20.25 -7.46
N PRO A 203 -1.07 -18.95 -7.84
CA PRO A 203 -1.82 -18.47 -8.98
C PRO A 203 -1.34 -19.14 -10.28
N TRP A 204 -2.23 -19.29 -11.25
CA TRP A 204 -1.85 -19.87 -12.54
C TRP A 204 -1.11 -18.86 -13.43
N ARG A 205 -1.21 -17.56 -13.14
CA ARG A 205 -0.54 -16.50 -13.91
C ARG A 205 -0.17 -15.27 -13.11
N ASN A 206 0.82 -14.55 -13.63
CA ASN A 206 1.24 -13.24 -13.19
C ASN A 206 0.80 -12.17 -14.21
N ILE A 207 0.11 -11.14 -13.73
CA ILE A 207 -0.35 -10.00 -14.50
C ILE A 207 0.37 -8.75 -14.00
N LEU A 208 1.13 -8.12 -14.89
CA LEU A 208 1.80 -6.84 -14.62
C LEU A 208 0.87 -5.70 -15.04
N LEU A 209 0.62 -4.76 -14.12
CA LEU A 209 -0.32 -3.65 -14.28
C LEU A 209 0.38 -2.31 -14.19
N THR A 210 -0.07 -1.36 -15.01
CA THR A 210 0.19 0.08 -14.81
C THR A 210 -1.11 0.79 -14.40
N GLY A 211 -1.05 1.70 -13.42
CA GLY A 211 -2.18 2.59 -13.09
C GLY A 211 -2.92 2.29 -11.78
N GLY A 212 -2.19 1.94 -10.71
CA GLY A 212 -2.74 1.95 -9.35
C GLY A 212 -3.81 0.90 -9.04
N LEU A 213 -4.34 0.98 -7.81
CA LEU A 213 -5.34 0.01 -7.32
C LEU A 213 -6.68 0.08 -8.07
N ASN A 214 -7.02 1.20 -8.71
CA ASN A 214 -8.27 1.34 -9.46
C ASN A 214 -8.41 0.31 -10.57
N ARG A 215 -7.29 -0.15 -11.17
CA ARG A 215 -7.31 -1.24 -12.14
C ARG A 215 -7.81 -2.57 -11.59
N PHE A 216 -7.69 -2.77 -10.28
CA PHE A 216 -8.21 -3.99 -9.67
C PHE A 216 -9.74 -4.02 -9.72
N ALA A 217 -10.43 -2.91 -9.41
CA ALA A 217 -11.88 -2.81 -9.57
C ALA A 217 -12.32 -3.11 -11.02
N SER A 218 -11.66 -2.47 -11.99
CA SER A 218 -11.86 -2.74 -13.42
C SER A 218 -11.79 -4.23 -13.76
N LEU A 219 -10.77 -4.93 -13.28
CA LEU A 219 -10.61 -6.35 -13.55
C LEU A 219 -11.69 -7.19 -12.88
N THR A 220 -12.13 -6.85 -11.66
CA THR A 220 -13.23 -7.56 -11.01
C THR A 220 -14.57 -7.45 -11.76
N ALA A 221 -14.73 -6.43 -12.61
CA ALA A 221 -15.91 -6.29 -13.48
C ALA A 221 -15.97 -7.35 -14.59
N ILE A 222 -14.85 -7.98 -14.92
CA ILE A 222 -14.77 -9.08 -15.88
C ILE A 222 -15.15 -10.37 -15.16
N ASP A 223 -16.20 -11.06 -15.61
CA ASP A 223 -16.77 -12.21 -14.89
C ASP A 223 -15.83 -13.42 -14.81
N SER A 224 -15.01 -13.64 -15.83
CA SER A 224 -13.99 -14.69 -15.88
C SER A 224 -12.74 -14.40 -15.05
N PHE A 225 -12.55 -13.16 -14.58
CA PHE A 225 -11.40 -12.80 -13.75
C PHE A 225 -11.59 -13.21 -12.29
N ASN A 226 -10.77 -14.15 -11.81
CA ASN A 226 -10.70 -14.54 -10.41
C ASN A 226 -9.37 -14.07 -9.77
N PRO A 227 -9.42 -13.26 -8.69
CA PRO A 227 -8.21 -12.80 -7.99
C PRO A 227 -7.40 -13.90 -7.29
N ILE A 228 -8.00 -15.04 -6.93
CA ILE A 228 -7.27 -16.16 -6.32
C ILE A 228 -6.36 -16.85 -7.35
N ASP A 229 -6.80 -16.84 -8.60
CA ASP A 229 -6.17 -17.51 -9.73
C ASP A 229 -5.11 -16.65 -10.41
N SER A 230 -5.14 -15.34 -10.20
CA SER A 230 -4.20 -14.39 -10.80
C SER A 230 -3.32 -13.73 -9.74
N CYS A 231 -2.14 -13.30 -10.14
CA CYS A 231 -1.25 -12.48 -9.32
C CYS A 231 -1.15 -11.10 -9.96
N LEU A 232 -1.67 -10.06 -9.29
CA LEU A 232 -1.53 -8.68 -9.76
C LEU A 232 -0.27 -8.03 -9.17
N ILE A 233 0.60 -7.53 -10.04
CA ILE A 233 1.78 -6.75 -9.68
C ILE A 233 1.62 -5.36 -10.31
N PHE A 234 1.56 -4.31 -9.49
CA PHE A 234 1.51 -2.93 -9.97
C PHE A 234 2.95 -2.44 -10.20
N LEU A 235 3.24 -1.89 -11.38
CA LEU A 235 4.58 -1.45 -11.72
C LEU A 235 5.02 -0.24 -10.88
N ASP A 236 4.10 0.69 -10.65
CA ASP A 236 4.33 1.93 -9.89
C ASP A 236 4.45 1.72 -8.37
N GLN A 237 4.17 0.51 -7.86
CA GLN A 237 4.39 0.16 -6.45
C GLN A 237 5.85 -0.26 -6.17
N ILE A 238 6.63 -0.58 -7.22
CA ILE A 238 7.99 -1.12 -7.09
C ILE A 238 8.99 0.05 -7.18
N PRO A 239 9.91 0.20 -6.21
CA PRO A 239 10.94 1.22 -6.28
C PRO A 239 11.86 1.04 -7.50
N LEU A 240 12.02 2.10 -8.29
CA LEU A 240 12.84 2.11 -9.52
C LEU A 240 14.32 1.82 -9.27
N GLU A 241 14.83 2.06 -8.06
CA GLU A 241 16.25 1.85 -7.70
C GLU A 241 16.63 0.37 -7.49
N LYS A 242 15.65 -0.53 -7.34
CA LYS A 242 15.95 -1.92 -6.99
C LYS A 242 16.53 -2.76 -8.13
N ASN A 243 16.58 -2.24 -9.37
CA ASN A 243 17.01 -2.93 -10.60
C ASN A 243 16.51 -4.40 -10.69
N ASP A 244 15.34 -4.66 -10.12
CA ASP A 244 14.72 -5.97 -10.15
C ASP A 244 13.82 -5.98 -11.38
N ARG A 245 14.14 -6.83 -12.36
CA ARG A 245 13.33 -7.03 -13.56
C ARG A 245 12.58 -8.35 -13.53
N ALA A 246 12.74 -9.16 -12.48
CA ALA A 246 12.19 -10.50 -12.43
C ALA A 246 10.67 -10.47 -12.59
N HIS A 247 10.00 -9.48 -12.01
CA HIS A 247 8.55 -9.31 -12.13
C HIS A 247 8.09 -8.88 -13.53
N ILE A 248 8.91 -8.09 -14.25
CA ILE A 248 8.64 -7.77 -15.66
C ILE A 248 8.83 -9.00 -16.52
N LEU A 249 9.82 -9.83 -16.24
CA LEU A 249 10.15 -11.01 -17.03
C LEU A 249 9.17 -12.17 -16.80
N THR A 250 8.70 -12.37 -15.56
CA THR A 250 7.83 -13.50 -15.16
C THR A 250 6.33 -13.27 -15.40
N SER A 251 5.91 -12.07 -15.78
CA SER A 251 4.51 -11.79 -16.14
C SER A 251 4.14 -12.35 -17.53
N SER A 252 2.99 -12.99 -17.66
CA SER A 252 2.48 -13.51 -18.94
C SER A 252 1.57 -12.51 -19.65
N VAL A 253 0.93 -11.62 -18.89
CA VAL A 253 0.05 -10.56 -19.37
C VAL A 253 0.54 -9.22 -18.83
N LEU A 254 0.63 -8.23 -19.73
CA LEU A 254 0.74 -6.84 -19.33
C LEU A 254 -0.57 -6.12 -19.62
N ILE A 255 -1.10 -5.50 -18.59
CA ILE A 255 -2.27 -4.64 -18.68
C ILE A 255 -1.77 -3.20 -18.47
N GLY A 256 -1.56 -2.53 -19.61
CA GLY A 256 -1.01 -1.18 -19.68
C GLY A 256 -2.10 -0.11 -19.78
N GLY A 257 -1.75 1.10 -19.34
CA GLY A 257 -2.45 2.31 -19.70
C GLY A 257 -2.13 2.74 -21.13
N THR A 258 -2.13 4.05 -21.36
CA THR A 258 -2.10 4.65 -22.71
C THR A 258 -0.70 4.85 -23.28
N ASN A 259 0.35 4.66 -22.47
CA ASN A 259 1.74 4.88 -22.89
C ASN A 259 2.72 3.78 -22.42
N SER A 260 3.91 3.77 -23.04
CA SER A 260 4.98 2.80 -22.76
C SER A 260 5.99 3.28 -21.71
N LEU A 261 5.88 4.52 -21.24
CA LEU A 261 6.93 5.17 -20.46
C LEU A 261 7.11 4.51 -19.10
N ASP A 262 6.01 4.14 -18.41
CA ASP A 262 6.11 3.42 -17.13
C ASP A 262 7.01 2.18 -17.25
N VAL A 263 6.80 1.36 -18.29
CA VAL A 263 7.60 0.15 -18.54
C VAL A 263 9.03 0.51 -18.93
N SER A 264 9.22 1.55 -19.74
CA SER A 264 10.54 1.97 -20.24
C SER A 264 11.44 2.42 -19.10
N ILE A 265 10.86 3.19 -18.18
CA ILE A 265 11.54 3.72 -16.99
C ILE A 265 11.90 2.57 -16.04
N SER A 266 10.98 1.65 -15.78
CA SER A 266 11.26 0.49 -14.92
C SER A 266 12.27 -0.50 -15.50
N LEU A 267 12.47 -0.50 -16.83
CA LEU A 267 13.50 -1.32 -17.47
C LEU A 267 14.86 -0.62 -17.58
N SER A 268 14.97 0.67 -17.32
CA SER A 268 16.22 1.43 -17.47
C SER A 268 17.17 1.15 -16.30
N GLU A 269 18.42 0.76 -16.58
CA GLU A 269 19.43 0.45 -15.55
C GLU A 269 20.10 1.73 -15.03
N GLU A 270 20.27 2.70 -15.92
CA GLU A 270 20.88 3.98 -15.63
C GLU A 270 19.80 5.05 -15.63
N ILE A 271 19.34 5.39 -14.43
CA ILE A 271 18.29 6.38 -14.22
C ILE A 271 18.64 7.24 -13.02
N LEU A 272 18.68 8.56 -13.24
CA LEU A 272 18.77 9.53 -12.16
C LEU A 272 17.36 9.99 -11.81
N LEU A 273 16.91 9.64 -10.60
CA LEU A 273 15.62 10.05 -10.07
C LEU A 273 15.77 11.29 -9.21
N ILE A 274 14.91 12.26 -9.46
CA ILE A 274 14.85 13.51 -8.71
C ILE A 274 13.48 13.52 -8.03
N ALA A 275 13.45 13.39 -6.70
CA ALA A 275 12.22 13.35 -5.92
C ALA A 275 11.97 14.72 -5.26
N PRO A 276 11.00 15.53 -5.74
CA PRO A 276 10.61 16.76 -5.07
C PRO A 276 10.23 16.57 -3.60
N PHE A 277 9.73 15.38 -3.24
CA PHE A 277 9.36 15.00 -1.88
C PHE A 277 10.50 15.24 -0.86
N ASP A 278 11.74 14.96 -1.25
CA ASP A 278 12.92 15.08 -0.38
C ASP A 278 13.37 16.54 -0.19
N ALA A 279 12.97 17.43 -1.11
CA ALA A 279 13.31 18.85 -1.06
C ALA A 279 12.36 19.70 -0.19
N THR A 280 11.32 19.12 0.40
CA THR A 280 10.37 19.85 1.27
C THR A 280 10.06 19.12 2.58
N ASN A 281 9.79 19.91 3.62
CA ASN A 281 9.31 19.42 4.92
C ASN A 281 7.94 20.01 5.31
N HIS A 282 7.25 20.65 4.38
CA HIS A 282 5.95 21.28 4.63
C HIS A 282 4.78 20.29 4.54
N ALA A 283 3.71 20.60 5.29
CA ALA A 283 2.44 19.87 5.32
C ALA A 283 1.25 20.86 5.30
N LYS A 284 1.40 21.95 4.55
CA LYS A 284 0.43 23.04 4.41
C LYS A 284 0.31 23.43 2.93
N PRO A 285 -0.44 22.64 2.14
CA PRO A 285 -0.46 22.73 0.67
C PRO A 285 -1.06 24.05 0.15
N SER A 286 -1.69 24.85 1.01
CA SER A 286 -2.21 26.17 0.69
C SER A 286 -1.13 27.26 0.58
N GLU A 287 0.05 27.03 1.15
CA GLU A 287 1.15 28.01 1.25
C GLU A 287 2.47 27.50 0.67
N PHE A 288 2.70 26.18 0.73
CA PHE A 288 3.96 25.57 0.30
C PHE A 288 3.71 24.28 -0.46
N TRP A 289 4.62 23.93 -1.37
CA TRP A 289 4.76 22.57 -1.86
C TRP A 289 4.91 21.62 -0.67
N SER A 290 3.87 20.83 -0.43
CA SER A 290 3.74 19.98 0.74
C SER A 290 3.86 18.53 0.33
N LYS A 291 4.49 17.73 1.17
CA LYS A 291 4.74 16.33 0.85
C LYS A 291 3.58 15.43 1.25
N ALA A 292 3.31 14.43 0.42
CA ALA A 292 2.38 13.33 0.69
C ALA A 292 2.91 12.02 0.09
N SER A 293 2.43 10.90 0.61
CA SER A 293 2.66 9.58 0.05
C SER A 293 1.38 8.76 0.18
N PRO A 294 0.97 8.01 -0.87
CA PRO A 294 -0.22 7.17 -0.82
C PRO A 294 0.02 5.93 0.06
N THR A 295 1.26 5.62 0.44
CA THR A 295 1.59 4.49 1.32
C THR A 295 1.71 4.92 2.78
N ILE A 296 2.38 6.05 3.06
CA ILE A 296 2.65 6.49 4.45
C ILE A 296 1.50 7.32 5.02
N SER A 297 0.83 8.12 4.18
CA SER A 297 -0.18 9.09 4.59
C SER A 297 -1.41 9.05 3.68
N SER A 298 -1.87 7.84 3.33
CA SER A 298 -3.00 7.56 2.45
C SER A 298 -4.24 8.39 2.79
N GLU A 299 -4.75 8.31 4.02
CA GLU A 299 -5.96 8.99 4.48
C GLU A 299 -5.94 10.49 4.18
N MET A 300 -4.86 11.18 4.56
CA MET A 300 -4.75 12.63 4.36
C MET A 300 -4.75 13.00 2.89
N TRP A 301 -4.16 12.19 2.02
CA TRP A 301 -4.14 12.42 0.58
C TRP A 301 -5.51 12.16 -0.05
N TYR A 302 -6.12 11.00 0.24
CA TYR A 302 -7.40 10.62 -0.36
C TYR A 302 -8.55 11.51 0.13
N ASP A 303 -8.59 11.88 1.41
CA ASP A 303 -9.55 12.85 1.93
C ASP A 303 -9.39 14.23 1.26
N TYR A 304 -8.16 14.59 0.88
CA TYR A 304 -7.89 15.83 0.16
C TYR A 304 -8.43 15.79 -1.27
N LEU A 305 -8.15 14.71 -2.00
CA LEU A 305 -8.63 14.50 -3.37
C LEU A 305 -10.16 14.42 -3.44
N LYS A 306 -10.79 13.71 -2.48
CA LYS A 306 -12.24 13.57 -2.41
C LYS A 306 -12.96 14.92 -2.30
N LYS A 307 -12.42 15.87 -1.54
CA LYS A 307 -12.96 17.25 -1.46
C LYS A 307 -12.94 18.00 -2.79
N LYS A 308 -12.08 17.56 -3.72
CA LYS A 308 -11.96 18.11 -5.08
C LYS A 308 -12.67 17.27 -6.14
N ASN A 309 -13.38 16.21 -5.72
CA ASN A 309 -13.99 15.24 -6.62
C ASN A 309 -12.96 14.63 -7.59
N ILE A 310 -11.74 14.41 -7.10
CA ILE A 310 -10.66 13.72 -7.81
C ILE A 310 -10.55 12.33 -7.19
N GLU A 311 -10.40 11.31 -8.03
CA GLU A 311 -10.14 9.95 -7.61
C GLU A 311 -8.86 9.45 -8.22
N ASN A 312 -7.91 9.07 -7.36
CA ASN A 312 -6.65 8.53 -7.80
C ASN A 312 -6.14 7.57 -6.72
N TRP A 313 -5.80 6.34 -7.10
CA TRP A 313 -5.22 5.33 -6.21
C TRP A 313 -3.86 4.82 -6.73
N ASP A 314 -3.15 5.68 -7.47
CA ASP A 314 -1.83 5.37 -8.02
C ASP A 314 -0.78 5.24 -6.91
N PHE A 315 0.34 4.61 -7.26
CA PHE A 315 1.52 4.52 -6.41
C PHE A 315 2.54 5.61 -6.76
N ASP A 316 3.56 5.76 -5.93
CA ASP A 316 4.56 6.83 -5.98
C ASP A 316 5.99 6.32 -6.19
N TYR A 317 6.16 5.08 -6.65
CA TYR A 317 7.44 4.36 -6.75
C TYR A 317 8.22 4.32 -5.41
N GLY A 318 7.53 4.47 -4.27
CA GLY A 318 8.13 4.51 -2.94
C GLY A 318 8.86 5.82 -2.62
N LYS A 319 8.71 6.88 -3.44
CA LYS A 319 9.43 8.15 -3.30
C LYS A 319 8.59 9.30 -2.77
N GLY A 320 7.27 9.11 -2.64
CA GLY A 320 6.35 10.21 -2.29
C GLY A 320 6.23 11.25 -3.40
N PHE A 321 5.39 12.25 -3.19
CA PHE A 321 5.19 13.35 -4.12
C PHE A 321 4.96 14.66 -3.37
N VAL A 322 5.06 15.78 -4.08
CA VAL A 322 4.68 17.09 -3.56
C VAL A 322 3.39 17.53 -4.21
N TYR A 323 2.58 18.27 -3.46
CA TYR A 323 1.38 18.88 -3.97
C TYR A 323 1.19 20.28 -3.40
N PHE A 324 0.53 21.12 -4.18
CA PHE A 324 0.18 22.47 -3.84
C PHE A 324 -1.24 22.73 -4.33
N ASP A 325 -2.04 23.31 -3.44
CA ASP A 325 -3.42 23.69 -3.74
C ASP A 325 -3.52 25.19 -3.59
N GLN A 326 -3.49 25.86 -4.73
CA GLN A 326 -3.30 27.29 -4.78
C GLN A 326 -4.48 28.04 -4.16
N SER A 327 -4.29 28.50 -2.92
CA SER A 327 -5.17 29.47 -2.25
C SER A 327 -4.69 30.91 -2.38
N THR A 328 -3.51 31.12 -2.96
CA THR A 328 -2.82 32.42 -3.07
C THR A 328 -2.77 32.91 -4.50
N GLU A 329 -2.93 34.21 -4.73
CA GLU A 329 -2.79 34.85 -6.06
C GLU A 329 -1.35 34.86 -6.61
N ARG A 330 -0.38 34.29 -5.86
CA ARG A 330 1.04 34.29 -6.23
C ARG A 330 1.54 32.88 -6.55
N PRO A 331 2.37 32.73 -7.60
CA PRO A 331 3.08 31.49 -7.86
C PRO A 331 3.99 31.10 -6.69
N ILE A 332 4.07 29.79 -6.42
CA ILE A 332 4.94 29.23 -5.38
C ILE A 332 5.97 28.31 -6.03
N SER A 333 7.24 28.57 -5.74
CA SER A 333 8.38 27.84 -6.29
C SER A 333 9.11 27.04 -5.22
N MET A 334 9.72 25.94 -5.64
CA MET A 334 10.72 25.20 -4.87
C MET A 334 11.91 24.85 -5.76
N SER A 335 13.10 24.81 -5.18
CA SER A 335 14.35 24.46 -5.86
C SER A 335 14.81 23.08 -5.39
N ILE A 336 15.17 22.22 -6.33
CA ILE A 336 15.59 20.85 -6.07
C ILE A 336 17.00 20.68 -6.63
N PRO A 337 18.02 20.46 -5.78
CA PRO A 337 19.39 20.27 -6.26
C PRO A 337 19.52 18.92 -6.96
N VAL A 338 20.28 18.90 -8.06
CA VAL A 338 20.55 17.71 -8.86
C VAL A 338 22.04 17.68 -9.20
N THR A 339 22.68 16.52 -9.03
CA THR A 339 24.07 16.31 -9.44
C THR A 339 24.09 15.39 -10.64
N ILE A 340 24.76 15.84 -11.70
CA ILE A 340 24.99 15.08 -12.94
C ILE A 340 26.41 14.54 -12.88
N GLU A 341 26.53 13.22 -12.90
CA GLU A 341 27.82 12.53 -12.73
C GLU A 341 28.62 12.40 -14.02
N ARG A 342 27.97 12.54 -15.19
CA ARG A 342 28.63 12.43 -16.49
C ARG A 342 27.96 13.31 -17.54
N THR A 343 28.77 13.84 -18.45
CA THR A 343 28.25 14.57 -19.61
C THR A 343 27.58 13.59 -20.59
N ASP A 344 26.30 13.78 -20.88
CA ASP A 344 25.52 12.93 -21.80
C ASP A 344 24.27 13.66 -22.31
N ASP A 345 23.64 13.12 -23.34
CA ASP A 345 22.30 13.51 -23.76
C ASP A 345 21.27 12.78 -22.89
N TYR A 346 20.47 13.52 -22.11
CA TYR A 346 19.48 12.97 -21.21
C TYR A 346 18.06 13.18 -21.74
N ILE A 347 17.25 12.12 -21.69
CA ILE A 347 15.79 12.21 -21.80
C ILE A 347 15.26 12.70 -20.46
N PHE A 348 14.73 13.91 -20.43
CA PHE A 348 14.14 14.52 -19.24
C PHE A 348 12.64 14.22 -19.18
N LEU A 349 12.23 13.47 -18.16
CA LEU A 349 10.85 13.05 -17.94
C LEU A 349 10.31 13.63 -16.64
N ALA A 350 9.02 13.92 -16.59
CA ALA A 350 8.30 14.29 -15.38
C ALA A 350 7.09 13.39 -15.17
N ARG A 351 6.84 12.98 -13.93
CA ARG A 351 5.60 12.32 -13.50
C ARG A 351 4.80 13.29 -12.64
N TYR A 352 3.63 13.70 -13.12
CA TYR A 352 2.75 14.61 -12.43
C TYR A 352 1.28 14.20 -12.59
N LEU A 353 0.44 14.70 -11.70
CA LEU A 353 -0.99 14.42 -11.69
C LEU A 353 -1.71 15.34 -12.68
N GLU A 354 -2.11 14.79 -13.81
CA GLU A 354 -3.15 15.39 -14.64
C GLU A 354 -4.49 15.20 -13.93
N ASN A 355 -5.27 16.27 -13.74
CA ASN A 355 -6.54 16.20 -13.01
C ASN A 355 -7.50 17.34 -13.34
N ARG A 356 -8.78 17.12 -13.01
CA ARG A 356 -9.87 18.10 -13.25
C ARG A 356 -9.75 19.38 -12.45
N ALA A 357 -9.01 19.41 -11.34
CA ALA A 357 -8.75 20.64 -10.58
C ALA A 357 -7.38 21.24 -10.89
N GLY A 358 -6.64 20.67 -11.86
CA GLY A 358 -5.33 21.13 -12.29
C GLY A 358 -5.36 22.53 -12.88
N GLY A 359 -4.18 23.03 -13.19
CA GLY A 359 -3.95 24.30 -13.85
C GLY A 359 -2.65 24.23 -14.64
N GLU A 360 -1.60 24.87 -14.13
CA GLU A 360 -0.32 24.98 -14.81
C GLU A 360 0.86 24.96 -13.81
N ILE A 361 1.93 24.26 -14.20
CA ILE A 361 3.24 24.29 -13.54
C ILE A 361 4.31 24.78 -14.52
N GLU A 362 5.31 25.50 -14.01
CA GLU A 362 6.54 25.82 -14.73
C GLU A 362 7.69 25.00 -14.13
N ILE A 363 8.42 24.29 -14.99
CA ILE A 363 9.69 23.64 -14.65
C ILE A 363 10.81 24.45 -15.30
N CYS A 364 11.75 24.93 -14.51
CA CYS A 364 12.97 25.53 -15.02
C CYS A 364 14.17 24.62 -14.70
N PHE A 365 14.88 24.19 -15.74
CA PHE A 365 16.03 23.31 -15.63
C PHE A 365 17.06 23.65 -16.72
N ASP A 366 18.33 23.80 -16.33
CA ASP A 366 19.42 24.26 -17.22
C ASP A 366 19.08 25.56 -17.99
N ASN A 367 18.55 26.57 -17.27
CA ASN A 367 18.07 27.84 -17.84
C ASN A 367 16.95 27.73 -18.89
N ARG A 368 16.41 26.52 -19.15
CA ARG A 368 15.25 26.28 -20.00
C ARG A 368 13.98 26.26 -19.15
N LYS A 369 12.91 26.84 -19.67
CA LYS A 369 11.60 26.92 -19.01
C LYS A 369 10.57 26.09 -19.78
N TYR A 370 9.84 25.26 -19.06
CA TYR A 370 8.79 24.39 -19.59
C TYR A 370 7.49 24.67 -18.85
N ASN A 371 6.49 25.13 -19.59
CA ASN A 371 5.14 25.32 -19.07
C ASN A 371 4.30 24.10 -19.38
N ILE A 372 3.72 23.51 -18.34
CA ILE A 372 2.99 22.25 -18.43
C ILE A 372 1.60 22.44 -17.85
N SER A 373 0.59 22.16 -18.65
CA SER A 373 -0.79 22.10 -18.16
C SER A 373 -1.01 20.79 -17.40
N THR A 374 -1.56 20.91 -16.19
CA THR A 374 -2.00 19.78 -15.36
C THR A 374 -3.52 19.65 -15.35
N LYS A 375 -4.24 20.63 -15.91
CA LYS A 375 -5.70 20.57 -16.08
C LYS A 375 -6.06 19.52 -17.13
N SER A 376 -6.82 18.51 -16.74
CA SER A 376 -7.25 17.43 -17.62
C SER A 376 -8.64 16.90 -17.24
N THR A 377 -9.29 16.14 -18.12
CA THR A 377 -10.49 15.35 -17.76
C THR A 377 -10.13 14.05 -17.06
N ILE A 378 -8.86 13.63 -17.16
CA ILE A 378 -8.29 12.43 -16.55
C ILE A 378 -7.71 12.80 -15.18
N ASP A 379 -7.82 11.91 -14.19
CA ASP A 379 -7.33 12.09 -12.82
C ASP A 379 -6.21 11.08 -12.47
N LYS A 380 -5.06 11.14 -13.18
CA LYS A 380 -3.99 10.13 -13.10
C LYS A 380 -2.58 10.71 -13.08
N PHE A 381 -1.67 10.04 -12.37
CA PHE A 381 -0.25 10.35 -12.47
C PHE A 381 0.32 9.74 -13.75
N LEU A 382 0.82 10.59 -14.64
CA LEU A 382 1.35 10.18 -15.94
C LEU A 382 2.79 10.63 -16.11
N TRP A 383 3.63 9.76 -16.67
CA TRP A 383 4.93 10.15 -17.18
C TRP A 383 4.78 10.91 -18.50
N ARG A 384 5.48 12.04 -18.62
CA ARG A 384 5.61 12.81 -19.85
C ARG A 384 7.07 13.11 -20.11
N GLN A 385 7.47 13.00 -21.37
CA GLN A 385 8.76 13.52 -21.82
C GLN A 385 8.67 15.04 -21.95
N ILE A 386 9.60 15.73 -21.30
CA ILE A 386 9.69 17.18 -21.28
C ILE A 386 10.62 17.66 -22.39
N ASP A 387 11.85 17.14 -22.44
CA ASP A 387 12.84 17.51 -23.44
C ASP A 387 13.94 16.42 -23.56
N THR A 388 14.82 16.58 -24.54
CA THR A 388 16.12 15.92 -24.60
C THR A 388 17.21 16.98 -24.44
N ILE A 389 18.02 16.87 -23.38
CA ILE A 389 18.93 17.92 -22.94
C ILE A 389 20.33 17.34 -22.83
N LEU A 390 21.30 18.00 -23.47
CA LEU A 390 22.71 17.75 -23.22
C LEU A 390 23.09 18.41 -21.88
N LEU A 391 23.48 17.59 -20.90
CA LEU A 391 23.93 18.08 -19.60
C LEU A 391 25.41 17.75 -19.45
N GLU A 392 26.17 18.68 -18.89
CA GLU A 392 27.57 18.47 -18.52
C GLU A 392 27.65 17.92 -17.09
N GLU A 393 28.75 17.26 -16.75
CA GLU A 393 29.04 16.89 -15.36
C GLU A 393 29.03 18.14 -14.46
N GLY A 394 28.22 18.12 -13.40
CA GLY A 394 28.09 19.28 -12.52
C GLY A 394 26.85 19.27 -11.64
N THR A 395 26.64 20.38 -10.92
CA THR A 395 25.47 20.59 -10.07
C THR A 395 24.51 21.55 -10.73
N TYR A 396 23.25 21.15 -10.77
CA TYR A 396 22.13 21.88 -11.35
C TYR A 396 21.02 22.03 -10.31
N GLU A 397 20.02 22.86 -10.64
CA GLU A 397 18.79 22.97 -9.87
C GLU A 397 17.59 22.81 -10.81
N VAL A 398 16.64 21.98 -10.41
CA VAL A 398 15.30 21.95 -10.99
C VAL A 398 14.41 22.86 -10.15
N ASN A 399 13.94 23.95 -10.75
CA ASN A 399 13.02 24.88 -10.13
C ASN A 399 11.59 24.54 -10.56
N LEU A 400 10.77 24.08 -9.61
CA LEU A 400 9.37 23.74 -9.82
C LEU A 400 8.47 24.85 -9.28
N THR A 401 7.66 25.46 -10.13
CA THR A 401 6.73 26.54 -9.79
C THR A 401 5.30 26.13 -10.09
N SER A 402 4.39 26.27 -9.12
CA SER A 402 2.95 26.21 -9.36
C SER A 402 2.45 27.59 -9.79
N ILE A 403 1.84 27.68 -10.98
CA ILE A 403 1.30 28.95 -11.52
C ILE A 403 -0.17 29.11 -11.13
N GLU A 404 -0.99 28.09 -11.41
CA GLU A 404 -2.41 28.05 -11.08
C GLU A 404 -2.94 26.63 -10.85
N GLY A 405 -4.06 26.51 -10.15
CA GLY A 405 -4.78 25.25 -9.93
C GLY A 405 -4.21 24.36 -8.82
N PHE A 406 -4.74 23.14 -8.75
CA PHE A 406 -4.27 22.09 -7.85
C PHE A 406 -3.25 21.20 -8.58
N ASN A 407 -1.99 21.28 -8.15
CA ASN A 407 -0.87 20.61 -8.81
C ASN A 407 -0.23 19.58 -7.88
N ALA A 408 0.09 18.41 -8.42
CA ALA A 408 0.91 17.41 -7.72
C ALA A 408 1.98 16.84 -8.67
N VAL A 409 3.21 16.77 -8.18
CA VAL A 409 4.38 16.28 -8.93
C VAL A 409 5.07 15.19 -8.12
N ASN A 410 5.20 14.01 -8.72
CA ASN A 410 5.80 12.85 -8.06
C ASN A 410 7.29 12.78 -8.27
N LEU A 411 7.75 12.75 -9.52
CA LEU A 411 9.16 12.51 -9.84
C LEU A 411 9.58 13.29 -11.07
N PHE A 412 10.86 13.65 -11.13
CA PHE A 412 11.55 13.84 -12.39
C PHE A 412 12.56 12.72 -12.61
N SER A 413 12.87 12.46 -13.87
CA SER A 413 13.85 11.44 -14.26
C SER A 413 14.73 11.96 -15.38
N LEU A 414 16.01 11.65 -15.27
CA LEU A 414 17.00 11.83 -16.33
C LEU A 414 17.54 10.45 -16.69
N ILE A 415 17.30 10.04 -17.94
CA ILE A 415 17.77 8.76 -18.48
C ILE A 415 18.69 9.08 -19.65
N PRO A 416 19.95 8.59 -19.66
CA PRO A 416 20.82 8.69 -20.83
C PRO A 416 20.11 8.20 -22.09
N LYS A 417 20.19 8.96 -23.18
CA LYS A 417 19.43 8.68 -24.41
C LYS A 417 19.67 7.27 -24.94
N ASN A 418 20.91 6.81 -24.92
CA ASN A 418 21.27 5.45 -25.33
C ASN A 418 20.62 4.37 -24.45
N GLU A 419 20.53 4.60 -23.14
CA GLU A 419 19.88 3.67 -22.20
C GLU A 419 18.35 3.68 -22.40
N PHE A 420 17.75 4.85 -22.64
CA PHE A 420 16.34 4.95 -22.98
C PHE A 420 16.01 4.23 -24.29
N GLU A 421 16.82 4.39 -25.33
CA GLU A 421 16.65 3.65 -26.59
C GLU A 421 16.83 2.13 -26.40
N LYS A 422 17.77 1.72 -25.54
CA LYS A 422 17.96 0.30 -25.16
C LYS A 422 16.72 -0.24 -24.45
N SER A 423 16.13 0.49 -23.51
CA SER A 423 14.90 0.06 -22.82
C SER A 423 13.71 -0.07 -23.78
N GLN A 424 13.55 0.83 -24.75
CA GLN A 424 12.54 0.71 -25.82
C GLN A 424 12.73 -0.54 -26.71
N ARG A 425 13.98 -0.93 -27.00
CA ARG A 425 14.26 -2.17 -27.73
C ARG A 425 13.93 -3.41 -26.90
N LEU A 426 14.33 -3.43 -25.63
CA LEU A 426 14.02 -4.52 -24.70
C LEU A 426 12.51 -4.70 -24.51
N ILE A 427 11.74 -3.62 -24.41
CA ILE A 427 10.27 -3.64 -24.45
C ILE A 427 9.82 -4.48 -25.64
N SER A 428 10.25 -4.13 -26.84
CA SER A 428 9.82 -4.82 -28.07
C SER A 428 10.10 -6.32 -28.03
N GLU A 429 11.27 -6.73 -27.54
CA GLU A 429 11.67 -8.13 -27.41
C GLU A 429 10.86 -8.89 -26.34
N ILE A 430 10.64 -8.26 -25.19
CA ILE A 430 9.86 -8.84 -24.08
C ILE A 430 8.39 -8.99 -24.49
N PHE A 431 7.82 -7.98 -25.14
CA PHE A 431 6.39 -7.95 -25.50
C PHE A 431 6.03 -8.87 -26.65
N GLN A 432 6.96 -9.18 -27.58
CA GLN A 432 6.70 -10.16 -28.64
C GLN A 432 6.24 -11.52 -28.11
N LYS A 433 6.67 -11.90 -26.90
CA LYS A 433 6.35 -13.20 -26.30
C LYS A 433 5.21 -13.14 -25.28
N LYS A 434 4.58 -11.98 -25.12
CA LYS A 434 3.59 -11.72 -24.07
C LYS A 434 2.27 -11.25 -24.64
N ARG A 435 1.21 -11.50 -23.89
CA ARG A 435 -0.09 -10.90 -24.16
C ARG A 435 -0.09 -9.45 -23.69
N PHE A 436 -0.49 -8.55 -24.57
CA PHE A 436 -0.68 -7.13 -24.26
C PHE A 436 -2.17 -6.82 -24.21
N ILE A 437 -2.60 -6.12 -23.18
CA ILE A 437 -3.96 -5.63 -23.01
C ILE A 437 -3.87 -4.15 -22.65
N CYS A 438 -4.56 -3.29 -23.39
CA CYS A 438 -4.84 -1.92 -23.00
C CYS A 438 -6.24 -1.90 -22.40
N LEU A 439 -6.33 -1.47 -21.14
CA LEU A 439 -7.59 -1.38 -20.40
C LEU A 439 -7.94 0.10 -20.22
N LEU A 440 -9.09 0.50 -20.73
CA LEU A 440 -9.57 1.88 -20.73
C LEU A 440 -10.91 1.95 -19.99
N GLU A 441 -10.95 2.78 -18.95
CA GLU A 441 -12.16 3.16 -18.22
C GLU A 441 -12.59 4.58 -18.58
N ASP A 442 -13.73 5.03 -18.06
CA ASP A 442 -14.19 6.43 -18.12
C ASP A 442 -13.07 7.43 -17.76
N SER A 443 -12.33 7.16 -16.69
CA SER A 443 -11.22 7.98 -16.21
C SER A 443 -9.99 7.97 -17.11
N ASP A 444 -9.92 7.05 -18.09
CA ASP A 444 -8.86 7.03 -19.10
C ASP A 444 -9.22 7.81 -20.34
N PHE A 445 -10.49 8.13 -20.60
CA PHE A 445 -10.85 8.80 -21.83
C PHE A 445 -10.79 10.33 -21.70
N TYR A 446 -10.27 10.97 -22.75
CA TYR A 446 -10.59 12.37 -22.99
C TYR A 446 -11.98 12.44 -23.62
N TYR A 447 -12.77 13.43 -23.23
CA TYR A 447 -14.11 13.58 -23.78
C TYR A 447 -14.55 15.04 -23.89
N LYS A 448 -15.50 15.27 -24.79
CA LYS A 448 -16.19 16.54 -25.00
C LYS A 448 -17.70 16.29 -25.04
N ASN A 449 -18.48 17.18 -24.43
CA ASN A 449 -19.94 17.11 -24.35
C ASN A 449 -20.49 15.77 -23.82
N ALA A 450 -19.73 15.07 -22.98
CA ALA A 450 -20.14 13.85 -22.30
C ALA A 450 -20.20 14.09 -20.78
N THR A 451 -20.94 13.26 -20.07
CA THR A 451 -21.13 13.39 -18.62
C THR A 451 -20.92 12.06 -17.93
N ILE A 452 -20.36 12.09 -16.73
CA ILE A 452 -20.22 10.91 -15.88
C ILE A 452 -21.50 10.72 -15.07
N SER A 453 -22.04 9.51 -15.10
CA SER A 453 -23.20 9.07 -14.32
C SER A 453 -22.81 7.97 -13.33
N ARG A 454 -23.48 7.92 -12.17
CA ARG A 454 -23.25 6.93 -11.10
C ARG A 454 -24.51 6.10 -10.89
N GLU A 455 -24.96 5.43 -11.95
CA GLU A 455 -26.16 4.59 -11.91
C GLU A 455 -25.83 3.19 -11.37
N HIS A 456 -25.87 3.05 -10.05
CA HIS A 456 -25.47 1.81 -9.35
C HIS A 456 -26.26 0.55 -9.77
N ASP A 457 -27.51 0.69 -10.23
CA ASP A 457 -28.34 -0.44 -10.65
C ASP A 457 -27.80 -1.15 -11.90
N LYS A 458 -27.00 -0.46 -12.72
CA LYS A 458 -26.41 -1.01 -13.95
C LYS A 458 -25.10 -1.78 -13.73
N LYS A 459 -24.61 -1.87 -12.49
CA LYS A 459 -23.34 -2.53 -12.12
C LYS A 459 -22.14 -2.13 -13.02
N PRO A 460 -21.81 -0.82 -13.10
CA PRO A 460 -20.61 -0.36 -13.80
C PRO A 460 -19.32 -0.91 -13.21
N SER A 461 -18.25 -0.99 -14.01
CA SER A 461 -16.96 -1.61 -13.64
C SER A 461 -16.30 -0.94 -12.43
N ASN A 462 -16.35 0.38 -12.36
CA ASN A 462 -15.72 1.21 -11.33
C ASN A 462 -16.71 2.19 -10.67
N GLY A 463 -18.01 1.91 -10.75
CA GLY A 463 -19.06 2.76 -10.19
C GLY A 463 -19.51 3.93 -11.07
N GLU A 464 -18.88 4.13 -12.22
CA GLU A 464 -19.10 5.28 -13.12
C GLU A 464 -19.32 4.83 -14.57
N ILE A 465 -20.20 5.54 -15.30
CA ILE A 465 -20.48 5.31 -16.73
C ILE A 465 -20.42 6.66 -17.45
N LEU A 466 -19.78 6.69 -18.62
CA LEU A 466 -19.75 7.86 -19.48
C LEU A 466 -20.99 7.90 -20.39
N THR A 467 -21.86 8.88 -20.16
CA THR A 467 -23.07 9.11 -20.97
C THR A 467 -22.76 10.05 -22.14
N LEU A 468 -23.17 9.62 -23.33
CA LEU A 468 -22.91 10.22 -24.62
C LEU A 468 -24.21 10.64 -25.30
N ASN A 469 -24.15 11.73 -26.06
CA ASN A 469 -25.17 12.24 -26.96
C ASN A 469 -24.58 12.48 -28.35
N GLU A 470 -25.41 12.91 -29.30
CA GLU A 470 -25.06 13.14 -30.71
C GLU A 470 -23.88 14.11 -30.93
N ASN A 471 -23.61 14.98 -29.95
CA ASN A 471 -22.52 15.96 -30.00
C ASN A 471 -21.32 15.55 -29.14
N SER A 472 -21.35 14.36 -28.53
CA SER A 472 -20.28 13.83 -27.70
C SER A 472 -19.17 13.23 -28.56
N THR A 473 -17.93 13.43 -28.11
CA THR A 473 -16.76 12.77 -28.68
C THR A 473 -15.89 12.30 -27.54
N VAL A 474 -15.47 11.04 -27.59
CA VAL A 474 -14.58 10.41 -26.62
C VAL A 474 -13.35 9.95 -27.39
N TRP A 475 -12.16 10.15 -26.86
CA TRP A 475 -10.95 9.69 -27.53
C TRP A 475 -9.82 9.35 -26.57
N GLN A 476 -8.90 8.52 -27.04
CA GLN A 476 -7.64 8.24 -26.38
C GLN A 476 -6.56 7.88 -27.41
N ASN A 477 -5.35 8.36 -27.16
CA ASN A 477 -4.14 7.91 -27.84
C ASN A 477 -3.53 6.75 -27.05
N ILE A 478 -3.35 5.60 -27.69
CA ILE A 478 -2.79 4.41 -27.06
C ILE A 478 -1.46 4.04 -27.71
N SER A 479 -0.48 3.65 -26.89
CA SER A 479 0.80 3.15 -27.37
C SER A 479 0.76 1.63 -27.51
N ILE A 480 0.73 1.16 -28.74
CA ILE A 480 0.81 -0.25 -29.10
C ILE A 480 2.27 -0.69 -29.05
N MET A 481 2.56 -1.69 -28.22
CA MET A 481 3.94 -2.14 -27.94
C MET A 481 4.50 -3.11 -28.98
N LYS A 482 3.62 -3.80 -29.71
CA LYS A 482 3.98 -4.78 -30.75
C LYS A 482 2.97 -4.72 -31.90
N SER A 483 3.44 -4.89 -33.13
CA SER A 483 2.53 -5.10 -34.27
C SER A 483 1.94 -6.50 -34.15
N ASP A 484 0.61 -6.62 -34.12
CA ASP A 484 -0.10 -7.90 -33.97
C ASP A 484 -1.56 -7.77 -34.44
N ASN A 485 -2.29 -8.88 -34.46
CA ASN A 485 -3.74 -8.85 -34.53
C ASN A 485 -4.33 -8.53 -33.15
N TYR A 486 -5.16 -7.51 -33.11
CA TYR A 486 -5.85 -7.05 -31.92
C TYR A 486 -7.35 -7.22 -32.06
N ASN A 487 -8.01 -7.50 -30.95
CA ASN A 487 -9.45 -7.35 -30.84
C ASN A 487 -9.77 -6.22 -29.86
N PHE A 488 -10.83 -5.47 -30.17
CA PHE A 488 -11.32 -4.39 -29.34
C PHE A 488 -12.69 -4.78 -28.79
N ALA A 489 -12.76 -4.96 -27.49
CA ALA A 489 -13.98 -5.26 -26.78
C ALA A 489 -14.45 -4.01 -26.03
N VAL A 490 -15.72 -3.66 -26.19
CA VAL A 490 -16.33 -2.48 -25.59
C VAL A 490 -17.56 -2.91 -24.81
N ARG A 491 -17.65 -2.51 -23.55
CA ARG A 491 -18.83 -2.67 -22.71
C ARG A 491 -19.63 -1.38 -22.75
N PHE A 492 -20.79 -1.42 -23.40
CA PHE A 492 -21.60 -0.23 -23.65
C PHE A 492 -23.07 -0.57 -23.91
N GLN A 493 -23.94 0.42 -23.81
CA GLN A 493 -25.36 0.37 -24.19
C GLN A 493 -25.68 1.51 -25.18
N GLY A 494 -26.48 1.25 -26.21
CA GLY A 494 -26.81 2.19 -27.28
C GLY A 494 -26.07 1.88 -28.58
N ALA A 495 -25.94 2.87 -29.46
CA ALA A 495 -25.21 2.75 -30.73
C ALA A 495 -23.91 3.56 -30.68
N LEU A 496 -22.80 2.98 -31.11
CA LEU A 496 -21.49 3.64 -31.17
C LEU A 496 -20.87 3.51 -32.56
N GLU A 497 -20.19 4.58 -32.97
CA GLU A 497 -19.19 4.56 -34.02
C GLU A 497 -17.81 4.59 -33.34
N VAL A 498 -17.05 3.52 -33.51
CA VAL A 498 -15.70 3.38 -32.98
C VAL A 498 -14.73 3.50 -34.13
N LYS A 499 -13.81 4.45 -34.03
CA LYS A 499 -12.75 4.71 -35.00
C LYS A 499 -11.39 4.41 -34.39
N ILE A 500 -10.63 3.54 -35.05
CA ILE A 500 -9.23 3.24 -34.71
C ILE A 500 -8.39 3.72 -35.90
N ASP A 501 -7.72 4.85 -35.73
CA ASP A 501 -7.07 5.62 -36.78
C ASP A 501 -8.00 5.94 -37.96
N GLU A 502 -7.86 5.23 -39.09
CA GLU A 502 -8.71 5.40 -40.28
C GLU A 502 -9.84 4.37 -40.35
N MET A 503 -9.79 3.32 -39.53
CA MET A 503 -10.75 2.21 -39.54
C MET A 503 -11.99 2.56 -38.72
N VAL A 504 -13.17 2.35 -39.28
CA VAL A 504 -14.46 2.69 -38.67
C VAL A 504 -15.31 1.44 -38.46
N PHE A 505 -15.84 1.30 -37.25
CA PHE A 505 -16.68 0.19 -36.83
C PHE A 505 -17.98 0.72 -36.25
N LEU A 506 -19.11 0.15 -36.69
CA LEU A 506 -20.43 0.48 -36.20
C LEU A 506 -20.95 -0.68 -35.35
N ILE A 507 -21.24 -0.39 -34.09
CA ILE A 507 -21.71 -1.38 -33.11
C ILE A 507 -22.95 -0.88 -32.38
N ASN A 508 -23.82 -1.80 -31.99
CA ASN A 508 -25.05 -1.48 -31.29
C ASN A 508 -25.36 -2.55 -30.24
N SER A 509 -25.76 -2.12 -29.05
CA SER A 509 -26.10 -2.99 -27.93
C SER A 509 -27.34 -2.48 -27.20
N ASN A 510 -28.24 -3.39 -26.83
CA ASN A 510 -29.45 -3.03 -26.07
C ASN A 510 -29.22 -2.99 -24.55
N ASN A 511 -28.17 -3.67 -24.08
CA ASN A 511 -27.81 -3.81 -22.68
C ASN A 511 -26.35 -3.39 -22.48
N LEU A 512 -25.95 -3.10 -21.24
CA LEU A 512 -24.58 -2.75 -20.87
C LEU A 512 -23.66 -3.99 -20.80
N ASP A 513 -23.35 -4.55 -21.97
CA ASP A 513 -22.63 -5.83 -22.12
C ASP A 513 -21.41 -5.71 -23.05
N TRP A 514 -20.51 -6.70 -22.98
CA TRP A 514 -19.34 -6.81 -23.85
C TRP A 514 -19.72 -7.08 -25.30
N ASN A 515 -19.24 -6.21 -26.18
CA ASN A 515 -19.35 -6.35 -27.63
C ASN A 515 -17.95 -6.30 -28.25
N TYR A 516 -17.74 -7.07 -29.31
CA TYR A 516 -16.42 -7.29 -29.89
C TYR A 516 -16.39 -6.74 -31.31
N LEU A 517 -15.33 -6.01 -31.63
CA LEU A 517 -15.01 -5.64 -33.00
C LEU A 517 -14.41 -6.84 -33.75
N ASN A 518 -14.20 -6.69 -35.06
CA ASN A 518 -13.48 -7.70 -35.83
C ASN A 518 -11.97 -7.62 -35.53
N PRO A 519 -11.28 -8.77 -35.41
CA PRO A 519 -9.83 -8.83 -35.33
C PRO A 519 -9.17 -7.96 -36.42
N THR A 520 -8.26 -7.09 -36.00
CA THR A 520 -7.64 -6.09 -36.86
C THR A 520 -6.15 -6.05 -36.59
N PHE A 521 -5.34 -6.05 -37.65
CA PHE A 521 -3.90 -5.87 -37.52
C PHE A 521 -3.58 -4.41 -37.20
N ILE A 522 -2.88 -4.17 -36.08
CA ILE A 522 -2.46 -2.83 -35.67
C ILE A 522 -0.95 -2.85 -35.54
N ASP A 523 -0.29 -1.88 -36.16
CA ASP A 523 1.15 -1.73 -36.08
C ASP A 523 1.61 -1.26 -34.69
N LYS A 524 2.89 -1.46 -34.38
CA LYS A 524 3.53 -0.84 -33.24
C LYS A 524 3.58 0.68 -33.45
N GLY A 525 3.07 1.44 -32.49
CA GLY A 525 3.03 2.90 -32.60
C GLY A 525 2.04 3.54 -31.65
N VAL A 526 1.79 4.83 -31.85
CA VAL A 526 0.72 5.54 -31.17
C VAL A 526 -0.49 5.57 -32.10
N HIS A 527 -1.62 5.07 -31.62
CA HIS A 527 -2.86 4.96 -32.37
C HIS A 527 -3.96 5.74 -31.66
N LYS A 528 -4.86 6.37 -32.42
CA LYS A 528 -5.98 7.12 -31.85
C LYS A 528 -7.25 6.29 -31.92
N ILE A 529 -7.86 6.07 -30.75
CA ILE A 529 -9.22 5.56 -30.62
C ILE A 529 -10.14 6.77 -30.45
N GLU A 530 -11.20 6.84 -31.24
CA GLU A 530 -12.26 7.84 -31.13
C GLU A 530 -13.61 7.14 -31.12
N ILE A 531 -14.49 7.51 -30.20
CA ILE A 531 -15.82 6.94 -30.03
C ILE A 531 -16.83 8.09 -30.08
N THR A 532 -17.79 7.95 -30.98
CA THR A 532 -18.93 8.86 -31.12
C THR A 532 -20.23 8.05 -31.12
N THR A 533 -21.37 8.73 -30.99
CA THR A 533 -22.67 8.09 -31.08
C THR A 533 -23.58 8.89 -32.02
N PRO A 534 -24.36 8.22 -32.88
CA PRO A 534 -25.35 8.90 -33.71
C PRO A 534 -26.60 9.35 -32.92
N THR A 535 -26.78 8.87 -31.68
CA THR A 535 -27.95 9.16 -30.83
C THR A 535 -27.51 9.40 -29.39
N SER A 536 -27.73 8.43 -28.50
CA SER A 536 -27.28 8.41 -27.12
C SER A 536 -26.70 7.05 -26.80
N ALA A 537 -25.63 7.03 -26.04
CA ALA A 537 -24.99 5.80 -25.61
C ALA A 537 -24.38 5.95 -24.22
N GLU A 538 -24.16 4.82 -23.58
CA GLU A 538 -23.52 4.69 -22.28
C GLU A 538 -22.28 3.81 -22.45
N LEU A 539 -21.11 4.35 -22.16
CA LEU A 539 -19.83 3.67 -22.26
C LEU A 539 -19.28 3.40 -20.87
N ASP A 540 -19.03 2.14 -20.55
CA ASP A 540 -18.47 1.70 -19.27
C ASP A 540 -16.96 1.50 -19.41
N MET A 541 -16.54 0.53 -20.23
CA MET A 541 -15.16 0.05 -20.28
C MET A 541 -14.79 -0.42 -21.68
N ALA A 542 -13.51 -0.33 -22.05
CA ALA A 542 -12.98 -0.92 -23.27
C ALA A 542 -11.64 -1.65 -23.05
N LEU A 543 -11.46 -2.77 -23.73
CA LEU A 543 -10.21 -3.53 -23.77
C LEU A 543 -9.73 -3.67 -25.22
N LEU A 544 -8.48 -3.30 -25.47
CA LEU A 544 -7.77 -3.69 -26.69
C LEU A 544 -6.73 -4.75 -26.32
N TYR A 545 -6.83 -5.96 -26.88
CA TYR A 545 -5.92 -7.05 -26.52
C TYR A 545 -5.36 -7.78 -27.74
N SER A 546 -4.09 -8.18 -27.63
CA SER A 546 -3.42 -8.97 -28.68
C SER A 546 -3.93 -10.40 -28.68
N LEU A 547 -4.32 -10.90 -29.84
CA LEU A 547 -4.89 -12.24 -30.02
C LEU A 547 -3.82 -13.32 -30.07
N GLN A 548 -4.12 -14.48 -29.49
CA GLN A 548 -3.38 -15.72 -29.79
C GLN A 548 -4.13 -16.57 -30.83
N ASP A 549 -5.47 -16.54 -30.77
CA ASP A 549 -6.38 -17.15 -31.72
C ASP A 549 -7.40 -16.11 -32.20
N LEU A 550 -7.86 -16.21 -33.45
CA LEU A 550 -8.74 -15.18 -34.06
C LEU A 550 -10.13 -15.09 -33.41
N ASP A 551 -10.61 -16.19 -32.82
CA ASP A 551 -11.93 -16.27 -32.19
C ASP A 551 -11.89 -16.02 -30.66
N GLU A 552 -10.71 -15.70 -30.12
CA GLU A 552 -10.49 -15.50 -28.69
C GLU A 552 -11.30 -14.30 -28.14
N LYS A 553 -11.95 -14.51 -26.99
CA LYS A 553 -12.70 -13.49 -26.24
C LYS A 553 -12.04 -13.17 -24.90
N ILE A 554 -12.55 -12.15 -24.21
CA ILE A 554 -12.06 -11.75 -22.88
C ILE A 554 -12.09 -12.93 -21.90
N ASP A 555 -13.12 -13.78 -21.97
CA ASP A 555 -13.26 -14.91 -21.04
C ASP A 555 -12.18 -15.95 -21.20
N ASP A 556 -11.74 -16.20 -22.43
CA ASP A 556 -10.64 -17.12 -22.73
C ASP A 556 -9.30 -16.59 -22.19
N ILE A 557 -9.17 -15.26 -22.07
CA ILE A 557 -7.97 -14.62 -21.52
C ILE A 557 -7.84 -14.92 -20.03
N PHE A 558 -8.90 -14.73 -19.23
CA PHE A 558 -8.81 -14.76 -17.77
C PHE A 558 -9.19 -16.09 -17.11
N THR A 559 -9.76 -17.03 -17.88
CA THR A 559 -10.08 -18.37 -17.38
C THR A 559 -8.82 -19.22 -17.17
N ALA A 560 -8.67 -19.79 -15.97
CA ALA A 560 -7.55 -20.68 -15.65
C ALA A 560 -7.57 -21.95 -16.50
N THR A 561 -6.45 -22.25 -17.16
CA THR A 561 -6.30 -23.46 -17.99
C THR A 561 -5.40 -24.50 -17.34
N GLN A 562 -4.23 -24.08 -16.84
CA GLN A 562 -3.26 -24.96 -16.19
C GLN A 562 -2.42 -24.19 -15.17
N TYR A 563 -2.31 -24.73 -13.96
CA TYR A 563 -1.43 -24.17 -12.91
C TYR A 563 0.02 -24.62 -13.12
N PRO A 564 1.01 -23.75 -12.84
CA PRO A 564 2.42 -24.08 -13.02
C PRO A 564 2.93 -25.06 -11.96
N ALA A 565 2.29 -25.11 -10.79
CA ALA A 565 2.67 -25.95 -9.66
C ALA A 565 1.48 -26.27 -8.75
N GLU A 566 1.61 -27.34 -7.97
CA GLU A 566 0.63 -27.82 -6.99
C GLU A 566 1.23 -27.84 -5.59
N ILE A 567 0.50 -27.33 -4.60
CA ILE A 567 0.89 -27.42 -3.18
C ILE A 567 0.53 -28.81 -2.66
N LEU A 568 1.53 -29.59 -2.26
CA LEU A 568 1.34 -30.94 -1.72
C LEU A 568 1.03 -30.92 -0.21
N SER A 569 1.64 -30.00 0.53
CA SER A 569 1.39 -29.83 1.97
C SER A 569 1.90 -28.48 2.47
N CYS A 570 1.23 -27.94 3.47
CA CYS A 570 1.63 -26.72 4.18
C CYS A 570 1.65 -26.99 5.69
N THR A 571 2.75 -26.69 6.37
CA THR A 571 2.91 -26.97 7.80
C THR A 571 3.47 -25.77 8.54
N LYS A 572 2.66 -25.19 9.42
CA LYS A 572 3.06 -24.07 10.29
C LYS A 572 3.96 -24.59 11.40
N LEU A 573 5.20 -24.09 11.43
CA LEU A 573 6.15 -24.44 12.49
C LEU A 573 5.97 -23.50 13.68
N ASP A 574 5.87 -22.20 13.40
CA ASP A 574 5.61 -21.14 14.36
C ASP A 574 5.03 -19.90 13.63
N PRO A 575 4.61 -18.83 14.32
CA PRO A 575 4.04 -17.64 13.66
C PRO A 575 4.95 -16.94 12.64
N THR A 576 6.24 -17.22 12.64
CA THR A 576 7.27 -16.63 11.78
C THR A 576 7.86 -17.62 10.77
N LYS A 577 7.39 -18.87 10.76
CA LYS A 577 7.94 -19.95 9.91
C LYS A 577 6.88 -20.92 9.39
N LEU A 578 6.91 -21.15 8.07
CA LEU A 578 6.01 -22.06 7.37
C LEU A 578 6.80 -22.96 6.44
N TRP A 579 6.53 -24.26 6.47
CA TRP A 579 7.08 -25.23 5.53
C TRP A 579 6.06 -25.56 4.45
N VAL A 580 6.40 -25.32 3.18
CA VAL A 580 5.52 -25.56 2.03
C VAL A 580 6.19 -26.55 1.10
N LYS A 581 5.51 -27.66 0.82
CA LYS A 581 5.96 -28.66 -0.15
C LYS A 581 5.18 -28.48 -1.44
N VAL A 582 5.89 -28.34 -2.56
CA VAL A 582 5.31 -28.01 -3.86
C VAL A 582 5.81 -29.01 -4.91
N ASN A 583 4.96 -29.33 -5.88
CA ASN A 583 5.36 -30.00 -7.12
C ASN A 583 5.17 -29.05 -8.31
N ALA A 584 6.26 -28.58 -8.90
CA ALA A 584 6.25 -27.55 -9.93
C ALA A 584 6.64 -28.11 -11.30
N THR A 585 5.84 -27.81 -12.32
CA THR A 585 6.14 -28.12 -13.72
C THR A 585 6.79 -26.94 -14.46
N GLN A 586 6.57 -25.73 -13.96
CA GLN A 586 7.09 -24.48 -14.51
C GLN A 586 7.44 -23.52 -13.35
N PRO A 587 8.28 -22.49 -13.60
CA PRO A 587 8.42 -21.36 -12.69
C PRO A 587 7.05 -20.80 -12.26
N PHE A 588 6.93 -20.40 -10.99
CA PHE A 588 5.65 -20.01 -10.40
C PHE A 588 5.82 -18.90 -9.36
N THR A 589 4.71 -18.25 -9.02
CA THR A 589 4.65 -17.33 -7.88
C THR A 589 3.96 -18.03 -6.72
N LEU A 590 4.63 -18.12 -5.58
CA LEU A 590 4.00 -18.54 -4.33
C LEU A 590 3.44 -17.30 -3.64
N VAL A 591 2.12 -17.23 -3.46
CA VAL A 591 1.47 -16.13 -2.75
C VAL A 591 1.21 -16.55 -1.31
N PHE A 592 1.56 -15.67 -0.38
CA PHE A 592 1.41 -15.86 1.05
C PHE A 592 0.52 -14.75 1.61
N ALA A 593 -0.68 -15.14 2.04
CA ALA A 593 -1.76 -14.23 2.44
C ALA A 593 -1.53 -13.51 3.79
N GLU A 594 -0.28 -13.20 4.12
CA GLU A 594 0.10 -12.26 5.18
C GLU A 594 0.31 -10.86 4.62
N ALA A 595 0.10 -9.84 5.46
CA ALA A 595 0.38 -8.47 5.10
C ALA A 595 1.84 -8.33 4.60
N TYR A 596 2.00 -7.65 3.47
CA TYR A 596 3.28 -7.52 2.78
C TYR A 596 4.30 -6.81 3.66
N ASP A 597 5.42 -7.50 3.88
CA ASP A 597 6.61 -6.97 4.51
C ASP A 597 7.84 -7.50 3.71
N PRO A 598 8.74 -6.62 3.23
CA PRO A 598 9.89 -7.04 2.42
C PRO A 598 10.87 -7.96 3.16
N LEU A 599 10.73 -8.14 4.48
CA LEU A 599 11.60 -8.96 5.32
C LEU A 599 11.11 -10.42 5.43
N TRP A 600 10.00 -10.77 4.78
CA TRP A 600 9.66 -12.16 4.49
C TRP A 600 10.50 -12.69 3.34
N VAL A 601 11.03 -13.90 3.52
CA VAL A 601 11.82 -14.59 2.50
C VAL A 601 11.35 -16.03 2.34
N ALA A 602 11.53 -16.58 1.13
CA ALA A 602 11.36 -18.00 0.83
C ALA A 602 12.73 -18.63 0.59
N ASN A 603 13.10 -19.64 1.37
CA ASN A 603 14.36 -20.35 1.23
C ASN A 603 14.11 -21.72 0.57
N ILE A 604 14.85 -22.00 -0.50
CA ILE A 604 14.81 -23.27 -1.24
C ILE A 604 16.25 -23.71 -1.48
N ASP A 605 16.68 -24.77 -0.80
CA ASP A 605 18.07 -25.19 -0.72
C ASP A 605 18.97 -24.04 -0.19
N ASP A 606 19.97 -23.61 -0.97
CA ASP A 606 20.88 -22.50 -0.67
C ASP A 606 20.46 -21.16 -1.31
N GLU A 607 19.27 -21.09 -1.92
CA GLU A 607 18.75 -19.88 -2.57
C GLU A 607 17.63 -19.23 -1.76
N THR A 608 17.69 -17.89 -1.65
CA THR A 608 16.70 -17.06 -0.96
C THR A 608 15.98 -16.18 -1.97
N PHE A 609 14.65 -16.23 -1.95
CA PHE A 609 13.77 -15.42 -2.79
C PHE A 609 13.10 -14.36 -1.93
N SER A 610 13.27 -13.09 -2.30
CA SER A 610 12.66 -11.95 -1.60
C SER A 610 11.17 -11.81 -1.92
N SER A 611 10.41 -11.30 -0.95
CA SER A 611 9.00 -10.98 -1.14
C SER A 611 8.78 -9.77 -2.06
N VAL A 612 7.78 -9.86 -2.92
CA VAL A 612 7.25 -8.79 -3.78
C VAL A 612 5.79 -8.52 -3.38
N PRO A 613 5.33 -7.25 -3.37
CA PRO A 613 3.94 -6.93 -3.03
C PRO A 613 2.98 -7.39 -4.13
N ILE A 614 2.13 -8.36 -3.81
CA ILE A 614 1.07 -8.85 -4.68
C ILE A 614 -0.25 -8.18 -4.26
N TYR A 615 -0.99 -7.66 -5.24
CA TYR A 615 -2.15 -6.78 -5.02
C TYR A 615 -1.86 -5.57 -4.10
N SER A 616 -0.59 -5.18 -3.92
CA SER A 616 -0.13 -4.19 -2.94
C SER A 616 -0.33 -4.54 -1.46
N ILE A 617 -0.79 -5.75 -1.11
CA ILE A 617 -1.13 -6.10 0.28
C ILE A 617 -0.55 -7.42 0.76
N VAL A 618 -0.32 -8.42 -0.11
CA VAL A 618 0.19 -9.74 0.32
C VAL A 618 1.59 -10.02 -0.21
N ASN A 619 2.26 -10.99 0.40
CA ASN A 619 3.61 -11.39 0.02
C ASN A 619 3.57 -12.34 -1.18
N GLY A 620 4.49 -12.18 -2.13
CA GLY A 620 4.68 -13.09 -3.25
C GLY A 620 6.14 -13.41 -3.49
N PHE A 621 6.44 -14.67 -3.78
CA PHE A 621 7.79 -15.16 -4.04
C PHE A 621 7.86 -15.75 -5.45
N GLN A 622 8.70 -15.16 -6.31
CA GLN A 622 8.86 -15.60 -7.69
C GLN A 622 9.91 -16.71 -7.77
N ILE A 623 9.45 -17.96 -7.83
CA ILE A 623 10.29 -19.14 -7.80
C ILE A 623 10.58 -19.59 -9.24
N ASN A 624 11.85 -19.60 -9.62
CA ASN A 624 12.33 -20.02 -10.94
C ASN A 624 12.76 -21.50 -11.01
N LYS A 625 12.46 -22.28 -9.97
CA LYS A 625 12.79 -23.72 -9.85
C LYS A 625 11.57 -24.60 -10.21
N THR A 626 11.84 -25.83 -10.65
CA THR A 626 10.83 -26.85 -10.99
C THR A 626 11.12 -28.18 -10.27
N GLY A 627 10.18 -29.12 -10.31
CA GLY A 627 10.24 -30.40 -9.62
C GLY A 627 9.58 -30.35 -8.24
N THR A 628 9.90 -31.33 -7.39
CA THR A 628 9.43 -31.34 -5.99
C THR A 628 10.34 -30.46 -5.14
N LEU A 629 9.77 -29.40 -4.58
CA LEU A 629 10.48 -28.37 -3.81
C LEU A 629 10.00 -28.36 -2.36
N GLU A 630 10.94 -28.12 -1.45
CA GLU A 630 10.66 -27.83 -0.04
C GLU A 630 11.04 -26.38 0.23
N ILE A 631 10.02 -25.57 0.56
CA ILE A 631 10.13 -24.12 0.68
C ILE A 631 9.92 -23.74 2.14
N LEU A 632 10.92 -23.12 2.74
CA LEU A 632 10.81 -22.52 4.07
C LEU A 632 10.51 -21.03 3.93
N LEU A 633 9.28 -20.62 4.25
CA LEU A 633 8.96 -19.21 4.44
C LEU A 633 9.38 -18.79 5.84
N GLU A 634 10.15 -17.70 5.94
CA GLU A 634 10.67 -17.21 7.22
C GLU A 634 10.65 -15.68 7.28
N TYR A 635 10.29 -15.15 8.45
CA TYR A 635 10.41 -13.73 8.77
C TYR A 635 11.80 -13.46 9.37
N GLU A 636 12.75 -12.97 8.56
CA GLU A 636 14.15 -12.78 8.97
C GLU A 636 14.36 -11.96 10.26
N PRO A 637 13.59 -10.88 10.54
CA PRO A 637 13.80 -10.05 11.72
C PRO A 637 13.66 -10.80 13.04
N GLN A 638 12.94 -11.91 13.03
CA GLN A 638 12.81 -12.77 14.20
C GLN A 638 14.17 -13.33 14.65
N ARG A 639 15.08 -13.63 13.72
CA ARG A 639 16.46 -14.05 14.03
C ARG A 639 17.23 -12.92 14.72
N TRP A 640 17.12 -11.70 14.22
CA TRP A 640 17.78 -10.52 14.80
C TRP A 640 17.25 -10.24 16.21
N PHE A 641 15.94 -10.41 16.43
CA PHE A 641 15.34 -10.30 17.75
C PHE A 641 15.96 -11.30 18.73
N TYR A 642 16.12 -12.57 18.37
CA TYR A 642 16.74 -13.57 19.24
C TYR A 642 18.20 -13.25 19.59
N HIS A 643 18.98 -12.78 18.61
CA HIS A 643 20.36 -12.32 18.87
C HIS A 643 20.38 -11.10 19.79
N GLY A 644 19.54 -10.10 19.52
CA GLY A 644 19.41 -8.90 20.35
C GLY A 644 18.98 -9.21 21.79
N ALA A 645 18.02 -10.12 21.96
CA ALA A 645 17.57 -10.60 23.26
C ALA A 645 18.68 -11.31 24.03
N THR A 646 19.45 -12.17 23.36
CA THR A 646 20.58 -12.91 23.96
C THR A 646 21.67 -11.94 24.42
N ILE A 647 22.05 -10.98 23.58
CA ILE A 647 23.04 -9.95 23.91
C ILE A 647 22.55 -9.10 25.10
N SER A 648 21.28 -8.69 25.08
CA SER A 648 20.68 -7.88 26.14
C SER A 648 20.65 -8.62 27.48
N ALA A 649 20.28 -9.91 27.46
CA ALA A 649 20.29 -10.76 28.65
C ALA A 649 21.72 -10.92 29.20
N GLY A 650 22.71 -11.15 28.33
CA GLY A 650 24.11 -11.25 28.72
C GLY A 650 24.63 -9.94 29.35
N ALA A 651 24.32 -8.79 28.75
CA ALA A 651 24.68 -7.49 29.28
C ALA A 651 24.02 -7.21 30.64
N PHE A 652 22.73 -7.55 30.78
CA PHE A 652 22.01 -7.41 32.05
C PHE A 652 22.64 -8.27 33.17
N LEU A 653 22.98 -9.53 32.87
CA LEU A 653 23.67 -10.40 33.82
C LEU A 653 25.06 -9.88 34.19
N ALA A 654 25.82 -9.34 33.23
CA ALA A 654 27.11 -8.71 33.48
C ALA A 654 26.98 -7.46 34.37
N CYS A 655 25.95 -6.63 34.17
CA CYS A 655 25.65 -5.48 35.02
C CYS A 655 25.29 -5.89 36.46
N ILE A 656 24.50 -6.96 36.63
CA ILE A 656 24.21 -7.54 37.95
C ILE A 656 25.50 -8.04 38.60
N ALA A 657 26.30 -8.83 37.87
CA ALA A 657 27.55 -9.37 38.39
C ALA A 657 28.52 -8.24 38.81
N TYR A 658 28.66 -7.20 38.00
CA TYR A 658 29.46 -6.01 38.30
C TYR A 658 28.93 -5.26 39.53
N SER A 659 27.61 -5.11 39.67
CA SER A 659 27.00 -4.42 40.82
C SER A 659 27.14 -5.22 42.12
N VAL A 660 27.11 -6.55 42.04
CA VAL A 660 27.26 -7.46 43.20
C VAL A 660 28.75 -7.68 43.55
N TRP A 661 29.66 -7.52 42.59
CA TRP A 661 31.10 -7.75 42.76
C TRP A 661 31.74 -7.00 43.95
N PRO A 662 31.48 -5.69 44.19
CA PRO A 662 31.98 -4.99 45.37
C PRO A 662 31.49 -5.57 46.70
N CYS A 663 30.24 -6.04 46.76
CA CYS A 663 29.65 -6.64 47.97
C CYS A 663 30.29 -8.00 48.30
N VAL A 664 30.52 -8.83 47.27
CA VAL A 664 31.23 -10.10 47.41
C VAL A 664 32.70 -9.86 47.79
N ARG A 665 33.37 -8.89 47.15
CA ARG A 665 34.76 -8.52 47.47
C ARG A 665 34.92 -7.97 48.89
N LYS A 666 33.97 -7.18 49.39
CA LYS A 666 33.96 -6.72 50.80
C LYS A 666 33.81 -7.89 51.77
N ARG A 667 32.92 -8.85 51.50
CA ARG A 667 32.78 -10.07 52.33
C ARG A 667 34.07 -10.90 52.33
N TRP A 668 34.74 -11.07 51.18
CA TRP A 668 36.02 -11.79 51.09
C TRP A 668 37.15 -11.10 51.87
N LYS A 669 37.27 -9.77 51.82
CA LYS A 669 38.23 -9.02 52.64
C LYS A 669 37.97 -9.15 54.15
N ILE A 670 36.71 -9.23 54.57
CA ILE A 670 36.33 -9.47 55.97
C ILE A 670 36.70 -10.89 56.40
N VAL A 671 36.45 -11.89 55.55
CA VAL A 671 36.84 -13.29 55.82
C VAL A 671 38.37 -13.45 55.88
N GLU A 672 39.13 -12.82 54.99
CA GLU A 672 40.60 -12.77 55.08
C GLU A 672 41.09 -12.05 56.33
N PHE A 673 40.48 -10.92 56.70
CA PHE A 673 40.82 -10.19 57.92
C PHE A 673 40.57 -11.03 59.19
N ILE A 674 39.45 -11.77 59.24
CA ILE A 674 39.14 -12.71 60.32
C ILE A 674 40.16 -13.85 60.35
N LYS A 675 40.48 -14.49 59.20
CA LYS A 675 41.52 -15.53 59.13
C LYS A 675 42.89 -15.01 59.60
N LYS A 676 43.27 -13.78 59.24
CA LYS A 676 44.54 -13.15 59.65
C LYS A 676 44.58 -12.90 61.17
N ARG A 677 43.47 -12.45 61.78
CA ARG A 677 43.38 -12.27 63.23
C ARG A 677 43.35 -13.57 64.02
N VAL A 678 42.67 -14.60 63.52
CA VAL A 678 42.67 -15.94 64.12
C VAL A 678 44.09 -16.54 64.14
N LYS A 679 44.86 -16.35 63.05
CA LYS A 679 46.27 -16.80 62.96
C LYS A 679 47.22 -16.06 63.91
N ILE A 680 46.89 -14.81 64.27
CA ILE A 680 47.67 -14.00 65.25
C ILE A 680 47.29 -14.36 66.70
N LEU A 681 46.03 -14.70 66.95
CA LEU A 681 45.53 -15.05 68.29
C LEU A 681 45.80 -16.52 68.67
N PHE A 682 45.97 -17.42 67.71
CA PHE A 682 46.25 -18.85 67.94
C PHE A 682 47.34 -19.36 66.98
N PRO A 683 48.64 -19.18 67.29
CA PRO A 683 49.73 -19.61 66.41
C PRO A 683 49.98 -21.14 66.39
N PHE A 684 49.30 -21.93 67.23
CA PHE A 684 49.55 -23.36 67.41
C PHE A 684 48.57 -24.31 66.69
N LEU A 685 47.67 -23.80 65.86
CA LEU A 685 46.73 -24.62 65.06
C LEU A 685 47.10 -24.57 63.57
N ALA A 686 48.32 -24.99 63.25
CA ALA A 686 48.75 -25.35 61.90
C ALA A 686 48.72 -26.87 61.75
#